data_AF-A0A3A8JS61-F1
#
_entry.id   AF-A0A3A8JS61-F1
#
_cell.length_a   1.000
_cell.length_b   1.000
_cell.length_c   1.000
_cell.angle_alpha   90.00
_cell.angle_beta   90.00
_cell.angle_gamma   90.00
#
_symmetry.space_group_name_H-M   'P 1'
#
loop_
_entity.id
_entity.type
_entity.pdbx_description
1 polymer ?
#
loop_
_entity_poly.entity_id
_entity_poly.type
_entity_poly.pdbx_seq_one_letter_code
_entity_poly.pdbx_strand_id
1 'polypeptide(L)'
;WQVLMARYSGQEDVTVGSPMAGRTRGEVEGLIGLFVNAQVLRTRVAPDASFRTLLRQVRETVLGAQEHQELPIERLVEELKPERIPGRTPFFQVMLTYQASFRGSSSVEGVKLEALELDTFSAKFDITLQVLETDAGLKGYLEYTTDLFTPSTAARMTEHLRVLLEGAVAQPDHRVSSLQLLAGEERQQVLVEWNATRAPFPEACMHSLFEAQVHRAPESLAAVFEGTQLTYAQLDTRANQLAHALRRRGVGPEVRVALSVERSLDVVIGLLGILKAGGAWVPVDPLLPRERLAFMLEDSAAQVLVTQQPLVDRFPEALHPRALCLDTERSALAKEPTDAPVTGVTPANMAYLLYTSGSTGTPKGTVVEHRSVANLVTHEAVAYGIGPGSRVLQFASLSFDLSVEEIFTTLCNGATLVLAPLEKLMPGAPLPVLLREQHLSVVSLTPAALAATSSEGLPEVRTVISGGEALPADVVARWAPGRRLLNTYGPTEATVIATFGEVVADGNVPAIGKPLANVRVYVLDPHGQPVPVGVRGELHIGGVGVARGYAGRPGLTAERFIPDAFSSTPGACLYRTGDVVRWRADGQLDFVGRIDAQVKVRGFRIELGEVENALRAAPAVKDAVVLAREDSPGDRRLVAYVVGEALDVTALRAHLKQHLPEYMVPAAFVSLETLPLTSNGKVDRKALPAPDASTLRASHAYEAPATPLEEKLAALWSEVLRVPTVGRTDNFFELGGHSLLATQLVARVRAALDVELPLRALFEAPTIAALAERLQQASTTTRLPPLTRTRTEGPQPLSFAQQRLWFLDQLAPDDASYNLPVTLRLLGHLDVEALRRAFEALVARHEALRTTFFEEEGQPFQRIHAPASWALPVEDLSGVEESSRDAETLRLATREARQPFHLGHGPLLRTFLLKLSADSHVLLVTMHHIVSDGWSMGVLIRELASLYESFSGGRAPSLPPLPVQYADFALWQRQWLQGETLDAQLGYWKRQLAGAPSALELPTDRPRPPVQSRRGATVPVHFPSELTDSLRSLAQREGAT
;
A
#
# COMPACT_ATOMS: atom_id res chain seq x y z
N TRP A 1 15.57 -11.27 -6.15
CA TRP A 1 15.32 -10.06 -5.33
C TRP A 1 14.23 -9.16 -5.88
N GLN A 2 14.39 -8.46 -7.01
CA GLN A 2 13.40 -7.50 -7.53
C GLN A 2 11.95 -8.04 -7.67
N VAL A 3 11.76 -9.29 -8.09
CA VAL A 3 10.43 -9.94 -8.12
C VAL A 3 9.76 -9.98 -6.74
N LEU A 4 10.53 -10.27 -5.69
CA LEU A 4 10.01 -10.29 -4.32
C LEU A 4 9.56 -8.89 -3.90
N MET A 5 10.36 -7.87 -4.21
CA MET A 5 10.04 -6.47 -3.96
C MET A 5 8.76 -6.04 -4.68
N ALA A 6 8.60 -6.43 -5.94
CA ALA A 6 7.39 -6.17 -6.73
C ALA A 6 6.13 -6.83 -6.12
N ARG A 7 6.23 -8.11 -5.72
CA ARG A 7 5.10 -8.83 -5.10
C ARG A 7 4.75 -8.30 -3.70
N TYR A 8 5.73 -7.85 -2.92
CA TYR A 8 5.49 -7.26 -1.60
C TYR A 8 4.86 -5.87 -1.69
N SER A 9 5.35 -4.99 -2.58
CA SER A 9 4.83 -3.63 -2.72
C SER A 9 3.55 -3.53 -3.58
N GLY A 10 3.29 -4.55 -4.41
CA GLY A 10 2.25 -4.50 -5.44
C GLY A 10 2.60 -3.59 -6.63
N GLN A 11 3.89 -3.24 -6.81
CA GLN A 11 4.37 -2.39 -7.90
C GLN A 11 5.13 -3.21 -8.94
N GLU A 12 4.76 -3.09 -10.22
CA GLU A 12 5.48 -3.73 -11.32
C GLU A 12 6.79 -3.00 -11.70
N ASP A 13 6.86 -1.69 -11.50
CA ASP A 13 8.09 -0.90 -11.72
C ASP A 13 8.82 -0.76 -10.37
N VAL A 14 10.02 -1.31 -10.27
CA VAL A 14 10.81 -1.37 -9.02
C VAL A 14 12.23 -0.87 -9.22
N THR A 15 12.75 -0.19 -8.21
CA THR A 15 14.12 0.35 -8.16
C THR A 15 14.88 -0.24 -6.98
N VAL A 16 16.09 -0.75 -7.25
CA VAL A 16 16.98 -1.36 -6.25
C VAL A 16 18.36 -0.72 -6.35
N GLY A 17 18.95 -0.37 -5.21
CA GLY A 17 20.34 0.06 -5.14
C GLY A 17 21.30 -1.13 -5.23
N SER A 18 22.41 -0.97 -5.97
CA SER A 18 23.53 -1.91 -5.94
C SER A 18 24.85 -1.15 -5.79
N PRO A 19 25.72 -1.48 -4.83
CA PRO A 19 27.02 -0.83 -4.70
C PRO A 19 28.00 -1.35 -5.78
N MET A 20 28.83 -0.45 -6.30
CA MET A 20 29.96 -0.76 -7.17
C MET A 20 31.24 -0.14 -6.62
N ALA A 21 32.36 -0.83 -6.75
CA ALA A 21 33.64 -0.41 -6.15
C ALA A 21 34.21 0.92 -6.69
N GLY A 22 33.76 1.41 -7.85
CA GLY A 22 34.22 2.67 -8.45
C GLY A 22 35.70 2.67 -8.89
N ARG A 23 36.28 1.49 -9.09
CA ARG A 23 37.70 1.28 -9.47
C ARG A 23 37.80 0.74 -10.89
N THR A 24 37.39 1.55 -11.85
CA THR A 24 37.45 1.27 -13.30
C THR A 24 38.85 1.47 -13.91
N ARG A 25 39.81 1.96 -13.11
CA ARG A 25 41.15 2.36 -13.52
C ARG A 25 42.21 1.66 -12.67
N GLY A 26 43.27 1.13 -13.29
CA GLY A 26 44.36 0.45 -12.58
C GLY A 26 45.12 1.37 -11.62
N GLU A 27 45.17 2.67 -11.93
CA GLU A 27 45.81 3.71 -11.13
C GLU A 27 45.21 3.85 -9.71
N VAL A 28 43.94 3.46 -9.51
CA VAL A 28 43.23 3.56 -8.22
C VAL A 28 43.00 2.22 -7.51
N GLU A 29 43.32 1.09 -8.14
CA GLU A 29 43.02 -0.24 -7.61
C GLU A 29 43.64 -0.49 -6.23
N GLY A 30 44.90 -0.05 -6.06
CA GLY A 30 45.69 -0.20 -4.84
C GLY A 30 45.55 0.91 -3.80
N LEU A 31 44.58 1.83 -3.93
CA LEU A 31 44.43 2.97 -3.02
C LEU A 31 43.45 2.69 -1.87
N ILE A 32 43.67 3.34 -0.73
CA ILE A 32 42.66 3.50 0.32
C ILE A 32 41.91 4.82 0.09
N GLY A 33 40.57 4.77 0.11
CA GLY A 33 39.71 5.93 -0.11
C GLY A 33 38.24 5.58 -0.32
N LEU A 34 37.40 6.60 -0.51
CA LEU A 34 35.98 6.43 -0.80
C LEU A 34 35.72 6.41 -2.32
N PHE A 35 35.75 5.22 -2.94
CA PHE A 35 35.45 5.05 -4.37
C PHE A 35 34.06 4.47 -4.62
N VAL A 36 33.43 3.81 -3.63
CA VAL A 36 32.12 3.17 -3.83
C VAL A 36 31.05 4.14 -4.36
N ASN A 37 30.39 3.74 -5.44
CA ASN A 37 29.23 4.40 -6.02
C ASN A 37 28.00 3.47 -5.89
N ALA A 38 26.79 4.03 -5.84
CA ALA A 38 25.56 3.24 -5.78
C ALA A 38 24.76 3.38 -7.09
N GLN A 39 24.49 2.28 -7.77
CA GLN A 39 23.71 2.27 -9.00
C GLN A 39 22.22 2.06 -8.73
N VAL A 40 21.37 2.74 -9.51
CA VAL A 40 19.92 2.58 -9.48
C VAL A 40 19.51 1.54 -10.53
N LEU A 41 19.27 0.31 -10.10
CA LEU A 41 18.79 -0.77 -10.97
C LEU A 41 17.26 -0.76 -11.02
N ARG A 42 16.70 -0.10 -12.04
CA ARG A 42 15.26 -0.05 -12.32
C ARG A 42 14.84 -1.25 -13.18
N THR A 43 13.73 -1.90 -12.84
CA THR A 43 13.22 -3.05 -13.60
C THR A 43 11.69 -3.04 -13.61
N ARG A 44 11.11 -3.38 -14.75
CA ARG A 44 9.65 -3.57 -14.91
C ARG A 44 9.34 -5.06 -14.90
N VAL A 45 8.86 -5.54 -13.76
CA VAL A 45 8.44 -6.92 -13.50
C VAL A 45 7.05 -7.14 -14.08
N ALA A 46 6.97 -7.40 -15.38
CA ALA A 46 5.71 -7.76 -16.04
C ALA A 46 5.21 -9.14 -15.53
N PRO A 47 4.00 -9.26 -14.95
CA PRO A 47 3.55 -10.49 -14.29
C PRO A 47 3.50 -11.71 -15.21
N ASP A 48 3.13 -11.53 -16.47
CA ASP A 48 3.02 -12.59 -17.47
C ASP A 48 4.33 -12.93 -18.19
N ALA A 49 5.41 -12.17 -17.98
CA ALA A 49 6.72 -12.51 -18.52
C ALA A 49 7.28 -13.77 -17.84
N SER A 50 8.11 -14.54 -18.56
CA SER A 50 8.88 -15.62 -17.93
C SER A 50 10.02 -15.08 -17.08
N PHE A 51 10.46 -15.84 -16.08
CA PHE A 51 11.64 -15.48 -15.30
C PHE A 51 12.89 -15.31 -16.17
N ARG A 52 13.02 -16.14 -17.23
CA ARG A 52 14.09 -16.03 -18.23
C ARG A 52 14.07 -14.69 -18.97
N THR A 53 12.90 -14.20 -19.39
CA THR A 53 12.76 -12.87 -20.03
C THR A 53 13.16 -11.76 -19.08
N LEU A 54 12.72 -11.83 -17.82
CA LEU A 54 13.08 -10.85 -16.79
C LEU A 54 14.59 -10.84 -16.51
N LEU A 55 15.24 -12.01 -16.46
CA LEU A 55 16.69 -12.12 -16.23
C LEU A 55 17.51 -11.41 -17.32
N ARG A 56 17.06 -11.47 -18.58
CA ARG A 56 17.70 -10.75 -19.71
C ARG A 56 17.53 -9.23 -19.57
N GLN A 57 16.33 -8.76 -19.22
CA GLN A 57 16.08 -7.34 -18.97
C GLN A 57 16.94 -6.79 -17.80
N VAL A 58 17.08 -7.57 -16.72
CA VAL A 58 17.93 -7.20 -15.58
C VAL A 58 19.40 -7.17 -16.00
N ARG A 59 19.86 -8.14 -16.78
CA ARG A 59 21.21 -8.15 -17.37
C ARG A 59 21.48 -6.91 -18.22
N GLU A 60 20.56 -6.53 -19.10
CA GLU A 60 20.68 -5.31 -19.93
C GLU A 60 20.73 -4.04 -19.06
N THR A 61 19.90 -3.97 -18.02
CA THR A 61 19.90 -2.87 -17.04
C THR A 61 21.24 -2.76 -16.32
N VAL A 62 21.79 -3.89 -15.85
CA VAL A 62 23.07 -3.94 -15.14
C VAL A 62 24.23 -3.56 -16.06
N LEU A 63 24.28 -4.09 -17.29
CA LEU A 63 25.34 -3.74 -18.25
C LEU A 63 25.29 -2.26 -18.64
N GLY A 64 24.11 -1.73 -18.98
CA GLY A 64 23.96 -0.30 -19.28
C GLY A 64 24.30 0.61 -18.09
N ALA A 65 23.98 0.19 -16.86
CA ALA A 65 24.38 0.90 -15.66
C ALA A 65 25.91 0.85 -15.44
N GLN A 66 26.56 -0.28 -15.71
CA GLN A 66 28.02 -0.43 -15.65
C GLN A 66 28.75 0.45 -16.68
N GLU A 67 28.21 0.59 -17.90
CA GLU A 67 28.77 1.51 -18.92
C GLU A 67 28.75 2.98 -18.47
N HIS A 68 27.82 3.35 -17.58
CA HIS A 68 27.63 4.71 -17.08
C HIS A 68 27.96 4.84 -15.57
N GLN A 69 28.78 3.93 -15.04
CA GLN A 69 29.11 3.82 -13.60
C GLN A 69 29.93 5.00 -13.05
N GLU A 70 30.55 5.77 -13.94
CA GLU A 70 31.39 6.93 -13.61
C GLU A 70 30.57 8.13 -13.09
N LEU A 71 29.26 8.18 -13.34
CA LEU A 71 28.39 9.22 -12.76
C LEU A 71 28.07 8.88 -11.30
N PRO A 72 28.47 9.70 -10.31
CA PRO A 72 28.13 9.47 -8.91
C PRO A 72 26.63 9.67 -8.68
N ILE A 73 26.03 8.83 -7.82
CA ILE A 73 24.61 8.97 -7.43
C ILE A 73 24.30 10.35 -6.84
N GLU A 74 25.28 11.01 -6.23
CA GLU A 74 25.18 12.37 -5.70
C GLU A 74 24.82 13.38 -6.80
N ARG A 75 25.53 13.34 -7.94
CA ARG A 75 25.22 14.17 -9.11
C ARG A 75 23.88 13.78 -9.71
N LEU A 76 23.57 12.49 -9.76
CA LEU A 76 22.29 12.01 -10.26
C LEU A 76 21.09 12.57 -9.46
N VAL A 77 21.19 12.62 -8.13
CA VAL A 77 20.17 13.22 -7.25
C VAL A 77 20.11 14.74 -7.41
N GLU A 78 21.25 15.42 -7.51
CA GLU A 78 21.34 16.88 -7.66
C GLU A 78 20.73 17.37 -8.98
N GLU A 79 20.97 16.64 -10.07
CA GLU A 79 20.61 16.99 -11.44
C GLU A 79 19.18 16.57 -11.82
N LEU A 80 18.73 15.38 -11.40
CA LEU A 80 17.36 14.93 -11.66
C LEU A 80 16.34 15.50 -10.68
N LYS A 81 16.78 15.98 -9.51
CA LYS A 81 15.93 16.52 -8.43
C LYS A 81 14.68 15.65 -8.19
N PRO A 82 14.83 14.33 -7.93
CA PRO A 82 13.70 13.45 -7.69
C PRO A 82 12.87 13.92 -6.51
N GLU A 83 11.58 13.55 -6.49
CA GLU A 83 10.65 13.88 -5.42
C GLU A 83 11.24 13.54 -4.03
N ARG A 84 11.37 14.56 -3.18
CA ARG A 84 11.96 14.42 -1.84
C ARG A 84 10.89 14.04 -0.83
N ILE A 85 10.67 12.74 -0.65
CA ILE A 85 9.77 12.21 0.37
C ILE A 85 10.51 12.15 1.73
N PRO A 86 10.03 12.82 2.79
CA PRO A 86 10.62 12.75 4.12
C PRO A 86 10.78 11.31 4.62
N GLY A 87 11.94 11.01 5.21
CA GLY A 87 12.24 9.67 5.73
C GLY A 87 12.41 8.58 4.67
N ARG A 88 12.60 8.91 3.38
CA ARG A 88 13.00 7.97 2.32
C ARG A 88 14.26 8.44 1.60
N THR A 89 15.12 7.49 1.24
CA THR A 89 16.27 7.73 0.36
C THR A 89 15.81 7.96 -1.09
N PRO A 90 16.42 8.89 -1.86
CA PRO A 90 16.09 9.08 -3.27
C PRO A 90 16.31 7.83 -4.13
N PHE A 91 15.48 7.68 -5.17
CA PHE A 91 15.47 6.60 -6.17
C PHE A 91 15.19 5.18 -5.68
N PHE A 92 15.73 4.73 -4.54
CA PHE A 92 15.49 3.38 -4.01
C PHE A 92 15.53 3.38 -2.48
N GLN A 93 14.74 2.50 -1.88
CA GLN A 93 14.73 2.27 -0.42
C GLN A 93 15.26 0.88 -0.04
N VAL A 94 15.59 0.04 -1.03
CA VAL A 94 16.18 -1.28 -0.82
C VAL A 94 17.48 -1.43 -1.58
N MET A 95 18.44 -2.12 -1.00
CA MET A 95 19.76 -2.38 -1.59
C MET A 95 20.06 -3.88 -1.65
N LEU A 96 20.77 -4.30 -2.69
CA LEU A 96 21.33 -5.64 -2.87
C LEU A 96 22.86 -5.53 -2.96
N THR A 97 23.56 -6.28 -2.12
CA THR A 97 25.02 -6.42 -2.16
C THR A 97 25.37 -7.89 -2.39
N TYR A 98 26.17 -8.16 -3.42
CA TYR A 98 26.65 -9.50 -3.75
C TYR A 98 28.19 -9.53 -3.78
N GLN A 99 28.80 -10.55 -3.18
CA GLN A 99 30.26 -10.73 -3.13
C GLN A 99 30.64 -12.17 -3.52
N ALA A 100 31.34 -12.33 -4.66
CA ALA A 100 31.66 -13.63 -5.25
C ALA A 100 32.77 -14.44 -4.54
N SER A 101 33.46 -13.88 -3.52
CA SER A 101 34.30 -14.67 -2.60
C SER A 101 34.77 -13.85 -1.40
N PHE A 102 34.86 -14.49 -0.22
CA PHE A 102 35.64 -14.00 0.92
C PHE A 102 36.69 -15.05 1.30
N ARG A 103 37.98 -14.72 1.18
CA ARG A 103 39.08 -15.60 1.63
C ARG A 103 39.26 -15.47 3.14
N GLY A 104 38.36 -16.11 3.89
CA GLY A 104 38.13 -15.87 5.32
C GLY A 104 39.18 -16.40 6.31
N SER A 105 40.33 -16.89 5.86
CA SER A 105 41.48 -17.08 6.75
C SER A 105 42.79 -16.89 5.97
N SER A 106 43.69 -16.10 6.56
CA SER A 106 45.08 -15.95 6.14
C SER A 106 45.98 -16.15 7.35
N SER A 107 47.18 -16.69 7.13
CA SER A 107 48.24 -16.73 8.12
C SER A 107 49.38 -15.80 7.70
N VAL A 108 49.96 -15.09 8.66
CA VAL A 108 51.10 -14.19 8.45
C VAL A 108 52.13 -14.48 9.53
N GLU A 109 53.31 -14.97 9.16
CA GLU A 109 54.42 -15.30 10.08
C GLU A 109 53.99 -16.06 11.36
N GLY A 110 53.14 -17.07 11.20
CA GLY A 110 52.65 -17.91 12.31
C GLY A 110 51.41 -17.38 13.06
N VAL A 111 50.94 -16.16 12.78
CA VAL A 111 49.67 -15.63 13.30
C VAL A 111 48.53 -15.95 12.32
N LYS A 112 47.50 -16.67 12.78
CA LYS A 112 46.26 -16.92 12.04
C LYS A 112 45.27 -15.77 12.27
N LEU A 113 44.69 -15.24 11.20
CA LEU A 113 43.64 -14.23 11.26
C LEU A 113 42.26 -14.85 11.03
N GLU A 114 41.32 -14.53 11.92
CA GLU A 114 39.90 -14.89 11.83
C GLU A 114 39.06 -13.62 11.95
N ALA A 115 38.17 -13.36 10.98
CA ALA A 115 37.24 -12.23 11.09
C ALA A 115 36.11 -12.57 12.07
N LEU A 116 35.81 -11.64 12.99
CA LEU A 116 34.64 -11.72 13.86
C LEU A 116 33.55 -10.80 13.31
N GLU A 117 32.35 -11.34 13.11
CA GLU A 117 31.17 -10.55 12.74
C GLU A 117 30.72 -9.69 13.92
N LEU A 118 30.47 -8.41 13.67
CA LEU A 118 29.87 -7.47 14.62
C LEU A 118 28.54 -6.97 14.08
N ASP A 119 27.46 -7.16 14.83
CA ASP A 119 26.24 -6.42 14.58
C ASP A 119 26.47 -4.93 14.93
N THR A 120 26.46 -4.08 13.90
CA THR A 120 26.55 -2.62 14.08
C THR A 120 25.22 -2.02 14.55
N PHE A 121 24.11 -2.75 14.37
CA PHE A 121 22.73 -2.34 14.68
C PHE A 121 22.33 -1.00 14.03
N SER A 122 22.87 -0.70 12.85
CA SER A 122 22.49 0.45 12.04
C SER A 122 21.91 0.01 10.69
N ALA A 123 20.97 0.79 10.14
CA ALA A 123 20.36 0.56 8.85
C ALA A 123 20.32 1.88 8.06
N LYS A 124 20.90 1.87 6.85
CA LYS A 124 21.00 3.04 5.96
C LYS A 124 19.84 3.13 4.97
N PHE A 125 19.17 2.01 4.75
CA PHE A 125 18.04 1.83 3.86
C PHE A 125 16.90 1.14 4.62
N ASP A 126 15.71 1.03 4.02
CA ASP A 126 14.61 0.32 4.65
C ASP A 126 14.97 -1.18 4.81
N ILE A 127 15.59 -1.76 3.78
CA ILE A 127 16.11 -3.14 3.74
C ILE A 127 17.40 -3.22 2.90
N THR A 128 18.44 -3.86 3.41
CA THR A 128 19.66 -4.22 2.67
C THR A 128 19.84 -5.75 2.69
N LEU A 129 19.78 -6.39 1.52
CA LEU A 129 20.15 -7.81 1.38
C LEU A 129 21.64 -7.92 1.05
N GLN A 130 22.43 -8.48 1.95
CA GLN A 130 23.84 -8.79 1.73
C GLN A 130 24.03 -10.30 1.56
N VAL A 131 24.72 -10.69 0.48
CA VAL A 131 24.98 -12.10 0.14
C VAL A 131 26.44 -12.26 -0.29
N LEU A 132 27.11 -13.25 0.27
CA LEU A 132 28.48 -13.65 -0.04
C LEU A 132 28.51 -15.13 -0.45
N GLU A 133 29.38 -15.46 -1.41
CA GLU A 133 29.57 -16.83 -1.90
C GLU A 133 30.60 -17.59 -1.05
N THR A 134 30.24 -18.80 -0.64
CA THR A 134 31.08 -19.72 0.15
C THR A 134 31.04 -21.13 -0.43
N ASP A 135 31.98 -21.99 -0.02
CA ASP A 135 32.00 -23.42 -0.36
C ASP A 135 30.70 -24.15 0.06
N ALA A 136 29.94 -23.61 1.01
CA ALA A 136 28.65 -24.14 1.47
C ALA A 136 27.43 -23.55 0.72
N GLY A 137 27.64 -22.78 -0.35
CA GLY A 137 26.60 -21.99 -1.03
C GLY A 137 26.61 -20.52 -0.60
N LEU A 138 25.51 -19.82 -0.86
CA LEU A 138 25.37 -18.40 -0.51
C LEU A 138 25.01 -18.22 0.97
N LYS A 139 25.63 -17.25 1.62
CA LYS A 139 25.38 -16.84 3.02
C LYS A 139 25.32 -15.33 3.14
N GLY A 140 24.80 -14.80 4.25
CA GLY A 140 24.80 -13.38 4.54
C GLY A 140 23.66 -13.00 5.46
N TYR A 141 23.09 -11.82 5.26
CA TYR A 141 22.02 -11.30 6.11
C TYR A 141 21.09 -10.32 5.40
N LEU A 142 19.86 -10.24 5.89
CA LEU A 142 18.91 -9.19 5.60
C LEU A 142 18.96 -8.17 6.73
N GLU A 143 19.62 -7.04 6.49
CA GLU A 143 19.57 -5.85 7.36
C GLU A 143 18.25 -5.11 7.09
N TYR A 144 17.58 -4.64 8.14
CA TYR A 144 16.33 -3.89 8.02
C TYR A 144 16.24 -2.80 9.09
N THR A 145 15.51 -1.72 8.81
CA THR A 145 15.23 -0.70 9.82
C THR A 145 14.17 -1.15 10.82
N THR A 146 14.52 -1.08 12.11
CA THR A 146 13.62 -1.42 13.22
C THR A 146 12.48 -0.41 13.40
N ASP A 147 12.56 0.77 12.79
CA ASP A 147 11.47 1.75 12.77
C ASP A 147 10.28 1.29 11.93
N LEU A 148 10.47 0.37 10.97
CA LEU A 148 9.43 -0.07 10.03
C LEU A 148 9.06 -1.55 10.14
N PHE A 149 10.04 -2.42 10.42
CA PHE A 149 9.85 -3.87 10.37
C PHE A 149 10.16 -4.56 11.71
N THR A 150 9.61 -5.76 11.85
CA THR A 150 9.86 -6.71 12.93
C THR A 150 10.81 -7.81 12.45
N PRO A 151 11.51 -8.51 13.37
CA PRO A 151 12.32 -9.66 13.01
C PRO A 151 11.55 -10.75 12.27
N SER A 152 10.26 -10.95 12.62
CA SER A 152 9.43 -11.97 11.97
C SER A 152 9.13 -11.62 10.51
N THR A 153 8.87 -10.34 10.20
CA THR A 153 8.61 -9.89 8.82
C THR A 153 9.88 -9.97 7.97
N ALA A 154 11.03 -9.62 8.52
CA ALA A 154 12.33 -9.81 7.86
C ALA A 154 12.61 -11.30 7.58
N ALA A 155 12.41 -12.19 8.55
CA ALA A 155 12.58 -13.63 8.36
C ALA A 155 11.63 -14.23 7.30
N ARG A 156 10.35 -13.83 7.28
CA ARG A 156 9.41 -14.22 6.22
C ARG A 156 9.91 -13.79 4.84
N MET A 157 10.42 -12.56 4.69
CA MET A 157 11.00 -12.10 3.41
C MET A 157 12.20 -12.95 2.96
N THR A 158 13.07 -13.41 3.88
CA THR A 158 14.20 -14.29 3.52
C THR A 158 13.74 -15.67 3.04
N GLU A 159 12.71 -16.23 3.67
CA GLU A 159 12.15 -17.53 3.29
C GLU A 159 11.39 -17.44 1.96
N HIS A 160 10.60 -16.39 1.75
CA HIS A 160 9.92 -16.14 0.47
C HIS A 160 10.92 -15.89 -0.67
N LEU A 161 12.09 -15.34 -0.39
CA LEU A 161 13.16 -15.26 -1.38
C LEU A 161 13.71 -16.64 -1.75
N ARG A 162 13.91 -17.54 -0.78
CA ARG A 162 14.36 -18.93 -1.01
C ARG A 162 13.37 -19.69 -1.89
N VAL A 163 12.10 -19.74 -1.49
CA VAL A 163 11.01 -20.43 -2.22
C VAL A 163 10.87 -19.89 -3.65
N LEU A 164 10.94 -18.56 -3.81
CA LEU A 164 10.87 -17.90 -5.11
C LEU A 164 12.05 -18.28 -6.02
N LEU A 165 13.28 -18.37 -5.48
CA LEU A 165 14.46 -18.76 -6.24
C LEU A 165 14.40 -20.23 -6.66
N GLU A 166 13.93 -21.12 -5.78
CA GLU A 166 13.73 -22.55 -6.08
C GLU A 166 12.74 -22.74 -7.24
N GLY A 167 11.57 -22.08 -7.17
CA GLY A 167 10.59 -22.10 -8.26
C GLY A 167 11.13 -21.51 -9.56
N ALA A 168 11.84 -20.37 -9.48
CA ALA A 168 12.42 -19.70 -10.65
C ALA A 168 13.48 -20.53 -11.38
N VAL A 169 14.25 -21.34 -10.66
CA VAL A 169 15.30 -22.19 -11.25
C VAL A 169 14.75 -23.52 -11.74
N ALA A 170 13.76 -24.10 -11.05
CA ALA A 170 13.07 -25.30 -11.50
C ALA A 170 12.23 -25.06 -12.77
N GLN A 171 11.60 -23.88 -12.89
CA GLN A 171 10.65 -23.55 -13.96
C GLN A 171 10.90 -22.13 -14.54
N PRO A 172 12.07 -21.86 -15.15
CA PRO A 172 12.46 -20.51 -15.61
C PRO A 172 11.60 -19.95 -16.74
N ASP A 173 10.87 -20.80 -17.45
CA ASP A 173 9.94 -20.43 -18.53
C ASP A 173 8.50 -20.19 -18.04
N HIS A 174 8.20 -20.45 -16.75
CA HIS A 174 6.92 -20.11 -16.15
C HIS A 174 6.80 -18.60 -15.92
N ARG A 175 5.56 -18.12 -15.88
CA ARG A 175 5.22 -16.71 -15.64
C ARG A 175 5.67 -16.30 -14.25
N VAL A 176 6.25 -15.13 -14.11
CA VAL A 176 6.72 -14.59 -12.81
C VAL A 176 5.58 -14.50 -11.78
N SER A 177 4.35 -14.22 -12.21
CA SER A 177 3.14 -14.27 -11.37
C SER A 177 2.87 -15.65 -10.74
N SER A 178 3.12 -16.72 -11.49
CA SER A 178 2.86 -18.11 -11.08
C SER A 178 3.92 -18.69 -10.15
N LEU A 179 5.06 -18.03 -9.99
CA LEU A 179 6.09 -18.43 -9.03
C LEU A 179 5.56 -18.21 -7.61
N GLN A 180 5.69 -19.26 -6.78
CA GLN A 180 5.22 -19.27 -5.40
C GLN A 180 6.13 -18.45 -4.50
N LEU A 181 5.53 -17.71 -3.56
CA LEU A 181 6.22 -17.14 -2.41
C LEU A 181 6.00 -18.00 -1.16
N LEU A 182 4.76 -18.48 -0.98
CA LEU A 182 4.33 -19.22 0.19
C LEU A 182 4.53 -20.73 0.03
N ALA A 183 5.34 -21.30 0.92
CA ALA A 183 5.51 -22.74 1.13
C ALA A 183 5.23 -23.11 2.60
N GLY A 184 5.13 -24.41 2.90
CA GLY A 184 5.09 -24.93 4.26
C GLY A 184 4.00 -24.32 5.16
N GLU A 185 4.42 -23.93 6.37
CA GLU A 185 3.53 -23.52 7.46
C GLU A 185 2.74 -22.25 7.18
N GLU A 186 3.34 -21.18 6.62
CA GLU A 186 2.61 -19.94 6.34
C GLU A 186 1.50 -20.15 5.31
N ARG A 187 1.73 -21.00 4.30
CA ARG A 187 0.68 -21.38 3.33
C ARG A 187 -0.47 -22.12 4.01
N GLN A 188 -0.15 -23.06 4.90
CA GLN A 188 -1.15 -23.80 5.68
C GLN A 188 -1.94 -22.86 6.61
N GLN A 189 -1.26 -21.90 7.23
CA GLN A 189 -1.86 -20.93 8.14
C GLN A 189 -2.88 -20.03 7.44
N VAL A 190 -2.50 -19.37 6.35
CA VAL A 190 -3.38 -18.40 5.66
C VAL A 190 -4.51 -19.04 4.86
N LEU A 191 -4.37 -20.32 4.44
CA LEU A 191 -5.42 -21.04 3.71
C LEU A 191 -6.33 -21.87 4.63
N VAL A 192 -5.79 -22.48 5.68
CA VAL A 192 -6.49 -23.52 6.47
C VAL A 192 -6.67 -23.10 7.94
N GLU A 193 -5.62 -22.72 8.66
CA GLU A 193 -5.71 -22.52 10.12
C GLU A 193 -6.57 -21.31 10.48
N TRP A 194 -6.33 -20.14 9.86
CA TRP A 194 -7.16 -18.95 10.06
C TRP A 194 -8.55 -19.07 9.44
N ASN A 195 -8.78 -20.12 8.64
CA ASN A 195 -10.07 -20.52 8.05
C ASN A 195 -10.67 -21.77 8.71
N ALA A 196 -10.15 -22.21 9.87
CA ALA A 196 -10.65 -23.36 10.63
C ALA A 196 -11.92 -23.01 11.42
N THR A 197 -12.88 -22.34 10.77
CA THR A 197 -14.04 -21.67 11.36
C THR A 197 -15.26 -22.57 11.49
N ARG A 198 -15.13 -23.87 11.21
CA ARG A 198 -16.24 -24.83 11.17
C ARG A 198 -16.88 -24.96 12.56
N ALA A 199 -18.16 -24.62 12.66
CA ALA A 199 -18.95 -24.76 13.90
C ALA A 199 -20.34 -25.35 13.60
N PRO A 200 -20.98 -26.04 14.56
CA PRO A 200 -22.34 -26.51 14.38
C PRO A 200 -23.33 -25.34 14.35
N PHE A 201 -24.27 -25.38 13.42
CA PHE A 201 -25.47 -24.54 13.35
C PHE A 201 -26.66 -25.39 12.85
N PRO A 202 -27.91 -24.96 13.05
CA PRO A 202 -29.06 -25.72 12.56
C PRO A 202 -29.24 -25.54 11.05
N GLU A 203 -29.25 -26.65 10.31
CA GLU A 203 -29.70 -26.69 8.90
C GLU A 203 -31.23 -26.57 8.85
N ALA A 204 -31.73 -25.37 9.13
CA ALA A 204 -33.15 -25.06 9.32
C ALA A 204 -33.56 -23.78 8.58
N CYS A 205 -34.86 -23.61 8.38
CA CYS A 205 -35.41 -22.33 7.94
C CYS A 205 -35.42 -21.32 9.10
N MET A 206 -35.17 -20.05 8.79
CA MET A 206 -35.05 -18.99 9.80
C MET A 206 -36.33 -18.82 10.64
N HIS A 207 -37.51 -18.97 10.04
CA HIS A 207 -38.78 -18.96 10.78
C HIS A 207 -38.93 -20.16 11.73
N SER A 208 -38.31 -21.31 11.41
CA SER A 208 -38.30 -22.48 12.29
C SER A 208 -37.42 -22.30 13.52
N LEU A 209 -36.36 -21.47 13.44
CA LEU A 209 -35.58 -21.05 14.61
C LEU A 209 -36.42 -20.16 15.54
N PHE A 210 -37.18 -19.24 14.96
CA PHE A 210 -38.16 -18.44 15.69
C PHE A 210 -39.27 -19.31 16.33
N GLU A 211 -39.83 -20.27 15.60
CA GLU A 211 -40.83 -21.23 16.14
C GLU A 211 -40.28 -22.05 17.31
N ALA A 212 -39.04 -22.55 17.21
CA ALA A 212 -38.37 -23.22 18.31
C ALA A 212 -38.20 -22.31 19.55
N GLN A 213 -37.94 -21.02 19.33
CA GLN A 213 -37.92 -20.02 20.41
C GLN A 213 -39.32 -19.77 21.00
N VAL A 214 -40.37 -19.69 20.18
CA VAL A 214 -41.77 -19.53 20.63
C VAL A 214 -42.18 -20.71 21.51
N HIS A 215 -41.86 -21.95 21.13
CA HIS A 215 -42.11 -23.12 21.95
C HIS A 215 -41.32 -23.13 23.26
N ARG A 216 -40.10 -22.58 23.27
CA ARG A 216 -39.24 -22.50 24.46
C ARG A 216 -39.72 -21.46 25.48
N ALA A 217 -40.22 -20.30 25.04
CA ALA A 217 -40.57 -19.20 25.93
C ALA A 217 -41.74 -18.33 25.39
N PRO A 218 -42.96 -18.88 25.28
CA PRO A 218 -44.09 -18.24 24.58
C PRO A 218 -44.50 -16.89 25.17
N GLU A 219 -44.45 -16.75 26.50
CA GLU A 219 -44.83 -15.54 27.24
C GLU A 219 -43.71 -14.49 27.34
N SER A 220 -42.51 -14.77 26.82
CA SER A 220 -41.43 -13.78 26.80
C SER A 220 -41.74 -12.66 25.79
N LEU A 221 -41.26 -11.45 26.08
CA LEU A 221 -41.45 -10.29 25.23
C LEU A 221 -40.57 -10.36 23.97
N ALA A 222 -41.21 -10.43 22.80
CA ALA A 222 -40.54 -10.54 21.50
C ALA A 222 -40.28 -9.18 20.85
N ALA A 223 -41.30 -8.32 20.78
CA ALA A 223 -41.20 -7.04 20.08
C ALA A 223 -41.96 -5.91 20.79
N VAL A 224 -41.42 -4.69 20.72
CA VAL A 224 -41.99 -3.46 21.30
C VAL A 224 -42.00 -2.33 20.27
N PHE A 225 -43.09 -1.57 20.21
CA PHE A 225 -43.19 -0.32 19.45
C PHE A 225 -44.21 0.62 20.14
N GLU A 226 -43.80 1.86 20.42
CA GLU A 226 -44.67 2.91 21.00
C GLU A 226 -45.59 2.45 22.16
N GLY A 227 -45.02 1.74 23.13
CA GLY A 227 -45.75 1.21 24.28
C GLY A 227 -46.60 -0.04 24.00
N THR A 228 -46.83 -0.38 22.73
CA THR A 228 -47.42 -1.67 22.33
C THR A 228 -46.36 -2.76 22.39
N GLN A 229 -46.75 -3.94 22.88
CA GLN A 229 -45.87 -5.07 23.14
C GLN A 229 -46.49 -6.36 22.58
N LEU A 230 -45.64 -7.27 22.09
CA LEU A 230 -46.04 -8.62 21.70
C LEU A 230 -45.14 -9.66 22.36
N THR A 231 -45.76 -10.67 22.98
CA THR A 231 -45.04 -11.89 23.38
C THR A 231 -44.67 -12.73 22.16
N TYR A 232 -43.75 -13.68 22.33
CA TYR A 232 -43.38 -14.63 21.27
C TYR A 232 -44.61 -15.37 20.70
N ALA A 233 -45.51 -15.87 21.56
CA ALA A 233 -46.74 -16.54 21.12
C ALA A 233 -47.71 -15.60 20.37
N GLN A 234 -47.83 -14.35 20.79
CA GLN A 234 -48.70 -13.36 20.12
C GLN A 234 -48.16 -12.95 18.74
N LEU A 235 -46.84 -12.79 18.62
CA LEU A 235 -46.17 -12.50 17.35
C LEU A 235 -46.29 -13.70 16.39
N ASP A 236 -46.02 -14.92 16.88
CA ASP A 236 -46.14 -16.14 16.10
C ASP A 236 -47.56 -16.38 15.58
N THR A 237 -48.57 -16.22 16.44
CA THR A 237 -49.99 -16.33 16.07
C THR A 237 -50.33 -15.39 14.91
N ARG A 238 -49.96 -14.10 14.99
CA ARG A 238 -50.24 -13.12 13.94
C ARG A 238 -49.48 -13.42 12.64
N ALA A 239 -48.25 -13.91 12.75
CA ALA A 239 -47.44 -14.30 11.60
C ALA A 239 -48.00 -15.57 10.92
N ASN A 240 -48.45 -16.57 11.67
CA ASN A 240 -49.11 -17.77 11.15
C ASN A 240 -50.41 -17.42 10.41
N GLN A 241 -51.22 -16.53 10.99
CA GLN A 241 -52.45 -16.04 10.38
C GLN A 241 -52.18 -15.32 9.04
N LEU A 242 -51.19 -14.42 8.99
CA LEU A 242 -50.75 -13.82 7.74
C LEU A 242 -50.23 -14.86 6.74
N ALA A 243 -49.49 -15.87 7.22
CA ALA A 243 -48.96 -16.93 6.38
C ALA A 243 -50.06 -17.72 5.66
N HIS A 244 -51.14 -18.12 6.34
CA HIS A 244 -52.30 -18.78 5.70
C HIS A 244 -52.98 -17.89 4.65
N ALA A 245 -53.13 -16.59 4.93
CA ALA A 245 -53.69 -15.63 3.98
C ALA A 245 -52.79 -15.40 2.73
N LEU A 246 -51.47 -15.51 2.88
CA LEU A 246 -50.49 -15.48 1.79
C LEU A 246 -50.46 -16.79 0.99
N ARG A 247 -50.55 -17.96 1.66
CA ARG A 247 -50.62 -19.28 1.00
C ARG A 247 -51.79 -19.36 0.01
N ARG A 248 -52.97 -18.84 0.37
CA ARG A 248 -54.13 -18.77 -0.55
C ARG A 248 -53.95 -17.80 -1.71
N ARG A 249 -53.03 -16.84 -1.61
CA ARG A 249 -52.62 -15.94 -2.70
C ARG A 249 -51.45 -16.50 -3.53
N GLY A 250 -51.13 -17.79 -3.36
CA GLY A 250 -50.12 -18.49 -4.17
C GLY A 250 -48.69 -18.43 -3.63
N VAL A 251 -48.46 -17.89 -2.43
CA VAL A 251 -47.12 -17.86 -1.82
C VAL A 251 -46.66 -19.27 -1.43
N GLY A 252 -45.37 -19.53 -1.64
CA GLY A 252 -44.71 -20.81 -1.42
C GLY A 252 -43.20 -20.70 -1.72
N PRO A 253 -42.47 -21.82 -1.71
CA PRO A 253 -41.02 -21.84 -1.97
C PRO A 253 -40.61 -21.06 -3.22
N GLU A 254 -39.56 -20.24 -3.10
CA GLU A 254 -39.04 -19.32 -4.13
C GLU A 254 -39.99 -18.20 -4.60
N VAL A 255 -41.23 -18.11 -4.09
CA VAL A 255 -42.15 -17.00 -4.40
C VAL A 255 -41.72 -15.75 -3.64
N ARG A 256 -41.46 -14.68 -4.38
CA ARG A 256 -41.05 -13.38 -3.83
C ARG A 256 -42.27 -12.54 -3.47
N VAL A 257 -42.28 -11.96 -2.27
CA VAL A 257 -43.33 -11.10 -1.75
C VAL A 257 -42.73 -9.75 -1.38
N ALA A 258 -43.23 -8.68 -1.97
CA ALA A 258 -42.82 -7.33 -1.62
C ALA A 258 -43.40 -6.95 -0.26
N LEU A 259 -42.58 -6.38 0.62
CA LEU A 259 -42.98 -5.86 1.91
C LEU A 259 -42.71 -4.35 1.97
N SER A 260 -43.77 -3.56 2.07
CA SER A 260 -43.72 -2.09 2.19
C SER A 260 -44.68 -1.64 3.27
N VAL A 261 -44.15 -1.40 4.47
CA VAL A 261 -44.93 -0.99 5.65
C VAL A 261 -44.19 0.11 6.39
N GLU A 262 -44.92 0.97 7.08
CA GLU A 262 -44.35 1.94 8.02
C GLU A 262 -43.80 1.23 9.27
N ARG A 263 -42.82 1.87 9.91
CA ARG A 263 -42.14 1.35 11.10
C ARG A 263 -43.15 1.08 12.21
N SER A 264 -43.38 -0.19 12.51
CA SER A 264 -44.40 -0.67 13.43
C SER A 264 -44.20 -2.16 13.72
N LEU A 265 -45.02 -2.76 14.59
CA LEU A 265 -45.02 -4.22 14.80
C LEU A 265 -45.46 -5.01 13.55
N ASP A 266 -46.14 -4.38 12.59
CA ASP A 266 -46.53 -5.02 11.33
C ASP A 266 -45.30 -5.36 10.46
N VAL A 267 -44.13 -4.76 10.71
CA VAL A 267 -42.82 -5.14 10.11
C VAL A 267 -42.49 -6.60 10.42
N VAL A 268 -42.42 -6.97 11.70
CA VAL A 268 -42.01 -8.32 12.11
C VAL A 268 -43.10 -9.36 11.83
N ILE A 269 -44.38 -8.97 11.89
CA ILE A 269 -45.51 -9.81 11.48
C ILE A 269 -45.42 -10.11 9.97
N GLY A 270 -45.16 -9.08 9.15
CA GLY A 270 -44.99 -9.19 7.70
C GLY A 270 -43.83 -10.12 7.32
N LEU A 271 -42.64 -9.84 7.85
CA LEU A 271 -41.43 -10.65 7.62
C LEU A 271 -41.64 -12.12 7.98
N LEU A 272 -42.10 -12.41 9.21
CA LEU A 272 -42.32 -13.78 9.66
C LEU A 272 -43.45 -14.47 8.89
N GLY A 273 -44.55 -13.77 8.59
CA GLY A 273 -45.67 -14.34 7.84
C GLY A 273 -45.34 -14.70 6.40
N ILE A 274 -44.52 -13.90 5.71
CA ILE A 274 -43.99 -14.23 4.38
C ILE A 274 -43.14 -15.50 4.42
N LEU A 275 -42.20 -15.55 5.37
CA LEU A 275 -41.28 -16.69 5.52
C LEU A 275 -42.01 -17.97 5.91
N LYS A 276 -42.99 -17.90 6.84
CA LYS A 276 -43.87 -19.00 7.23
C LYS A 276 -44.77 -19.46 6.09
N ALA A 277 -45.17 -18.57 5.18
CA ALA A 277 -45.84 -18.95 3.93
C ALA A 277 -44.89 -19.65 2.92
N GLY A 278 -43.60 -19.77 3.25
CA GLY A 278 -42.55 -20.36 2.41
C GLY A 278 -41.98 -19.39 1.37
N GLY A 279 -42.42 -18.14 1.36
CA GLY A 279 -41.96 -17.12 0.42
C GLY A 279 -40.72 -16.38 0.90
N ALA A 280 -40.04 -15.72 -0.05
CA ALA A 280 -38.95 -14.80 0.22
C ALA A 280 -39.46 -13.36 0.28
N TRP A 281 -39.01 -12.57 1.25
CA TRP A 281 -39.39 -11.15 1.31
C TRP A 281 -38.45 -10.27 0.46
N VAL A 282 -39.03 -9.24 -0.14
CA VAL A 282 -38.33 -8.17 -0.86
C VAL A 282 -38.73 -6.87 -0.18
N PRO A 283 -37.84 -6.19 0.56
CA PRO A 283 -38.18 -4.94 1.20
C PRO A 283 -38.28 -3.85 0.13
N VAL A 284 -39.32 -3.04 0.26
CA VAL A 284 -39.55 -1.88 -0.61
C VAL A 284 -39.88 -0.70 0.29
N ASP A 285 -38.92 0.21 0.46
CA ASP A 285 -39.08 1.39 1.32
C ASP A 285 -40.10 2.36 0.69
N PRO A 286 -41.25 2.65 1.35
CA PRO A 286 -42.32 3.48 0.78
C PRO A 286 -41.90 4.93 0.52
N LEU A 287 -40.80 5.40 1.11
CA LEU A 287 -40.26 6.74 0.91
C LEU A 287 -39.53 6.90 -0.44
N LEU A 288 -39.21 5.80 -1.14
CA LEU A 288 -38.53 5.85 -2.43
C LEU A 288 -39.39 6.51 -3.54
N PRO A 289 -38.77 7.10 -4.58
CA PRO A 289 -39.49 7.62 -5.75
C PRO A 289 -40.34 6.54 -6.46
N ARG A 290 -41.48 6.93 -7.04
CA ARG A 290 -42.46 5.99 -7.65
C ARG A 290 -41.85 5.13 -8.75
N GLU A 291 -40.91 5.66 -9.53
CA GLU A 291 -40.18 4.93 -10.57
C GLU A 291 -39.24 3.87 -9.98
N ARG A 292 -38.56 4.16 -8.86
CA ARG A 292 -37.72 3.21 -8.13
C ARG A 292 -38.55 2.08 -7.51
N LEU A 293 -39.72 2.40 -6.96
CA LEU A 293 -40.70 1.41 -6.48
C LEU A 293 -41.13 0.47 -7.62
N ALA A 294 -41.50 1.03 -8.78
CA ALA A 294 -41.90 0.25 -9.96
C ALA A 294 -40.76 -0.67 -10.44
N PHE A 295 -39.55 -0.14 -10.60
CA PHE A 295 -38.36 -0.90 -11.00
C PHE A 295 -38.08 -2.08 -10.05
N MET A 296 -38.08 -1.85 -8.73
CA MET A 296 -37.78 -2.91 -7.75
C MET A 296 -38.82 -4.03 -7.78
N LEU A 297 -40.08 -3.72 -8.09
CA LEU A 297 -41.17 -4.70 -8.16
C LEU A 297 -41.15 -5.48 -9.48
N GLU A 298 -40.76 -4.84 -10.58
CA GLU A 298 -40.59 -5.47 -11.88
C GLU A 298 -39.35 -6.40 -11.93
N ASP A 299 -38.17 -5.90 -11.56
CA ASP A 299 -36.92 -6.67 -11.57
C ASP A 299 -36.95 -7.82 -10.55
N SER A 300 -37.60 -7.63 -9.40
CA SER A 300 -37.79 -8.71 -8.42
C SER A 300 -38.86 -9.70 -8.83
N ALA A 301 -39.74 -9.36 -9.78
CA ALA A 301 -40.92 -10.16 -10.15
C ALA A 301 -41.77 -10.58 -8.92
N ALA A 302 -41.90 -9.69 -7.93
CA ALA A 302 -42.67 -9.95 -6.72
C ALA A 302 -44.14 -10.27 -7.03
N GLN A 303 -44.67 -11.34 -6.43
CA GLN A 303 -45.99 -11.87 -6.79
C GLN A 303 -47.15 -11.31 -5.97
N VAL A 304 -46.86 -10.87 -4.75
CA VAL A 304 -47.80 -10.30 -3.78
C VAL A 304 -47.12 -9.08 -3.14
N LEU A 305 -47.91 -8.05 -2.78
CA LEU A 305 -47.47 -6.89 -2.04
C LEU A 305 -48.12 -6.90 -0.65
N VAL A 306 -47.34 -7.05 0.41
CA VAL A 306 -47.80 -6.87 1.79
C VAL A 306 -47.53 -5.42 2.18
N THR A 307 -48.60 -4.70 2.53
CA THR A 307 -48.53 -3.25 2.76
C THR A 307 -49.60 -2.76 3.74
N GLN A 308 -49.80 -1.45 3.82
CA GLN A 308 -50.86 -0.77 4.58
C GLN A 308 -51.67 0.09 3.61
N GLN A 309 -52.96 0.30 3.89
CA GLN A 309 -53.87 0.99 2.97
C GLN A 309 -53.39 2.40 2.52
N PRO A 310 -52.81 3.26 3.38
CA PRO A 310 -52.31 4.58 2.98
C PRO A 310 -51.15 4.53 1.96
N LEU A 311 -50.45 3.40 1.86
CA LEU A 311 -49.29 3.23 0.99
C LEU A 311 -49.65 2.68 -0.40
N VAL A 312 -50.86 2.15 -0.61
CA VAL A 312 -51.23 1.47 -1.86
C VAL A 312 -51.05 2.39 -3.08
N ASP A 313 -51.53 3.64 -3.00
CA ASP A 313 -51.46 4.61 -4.11
C ASP A 313 -50.03 5.07 -4.45
N ARG A 314 -49.03 4.77 -3.60
CA ARG A 314 -47.61 4.98 -3.95
C ARG A 314 -47.14 4.03 -5.06
N PHE A 315 -47.80 2.89 -5.23
CA PHE A 315 -47.42 1.85 -6.18
C PHE A 315 -48.07 2.04 -7.57
N PRO A 316 -47.60 1.34 -8.61
CA PRO A 316 -48.32 1.23 -9.88
C PRO A 316 -49.67 0.52 -9.70
N GLU A 317 -50.72 1.05 -10.35
CA GLU A 317 -52.11 0.53 -10.24
C GLU A 317 -52.22 -0.97 -10.57
N ALA A 318 -51.38 -1.48 -11.47
CA ALA A 318 -51.30 -2.90 -11.84
C ALA A 318 -50.97 -3.83 -10.65
N LEU A 319 -50.45 -3.30 -9.53
CA LEU A 319 -50.14 -4.05 -8.32
C LEU A 319 -51.22 -3.93 -7.23
N HIS A 320 -52.17 -3.01 -7.35
CA HIS A 320 -53.25 -2.83 -6.36
C HIS A 320 -54.07 -4.12 -6.15
N PRO A 321 -54.44 -4.92 -7.19
CA PRO A 321 -55.15 -6.20 -6.99
C PRO A 321 -54.31 -7.29 -6.29
N ARG A 322 -53.00 -7.06 -6.14
CA ARG A 322 -52.03 -7.98 -5.52
C ARG A 322 -51.63 -7.54 -4.11
N ALA A 323 -52.20 -6.42 -3.64
CA ALA A 323 -51.96 -5.90 -2.30
C ALA A 323 -52.70 -6.73 -1.24
N LEU A 324 -52.06 -6.93 -0.09
CA LEU A 324 -52.63 -7.40 1.15
C LEU A 324 -52.35 -6.34 2.21
N CYS A 325 -53.40 -5.66 2.68
CA CYS A 325 -53.29 -4.52 3.58
C CYS A 325 -53.43 -4.98 5.05
N LEU A 326 -52.34 -4.93 5.82
CA LEU A 326 -52.28 -5.47 7.20
C LEU A 326 -53.17 -4.71 8.20
N ASP A 327 -53.45 -3.44 7.91
CA ASP A 327 -54.31 -2.56 8.68
C ASP A 327 -55.80 -2.82 8.42
N THR A 328 -56.23 -2.87 7.14
CA THR A 328 -57.64 -3.04 6.77
C THR A 328 -58.10 -4.50 6.76
N GLU A 329 -57.22 -5.47 6.44
CA GLU A 329 -57.55 -6.91 6.50
C GLU A 329 -57.41 -7.50 7.92
N ARG A 330 -57.03 -6.71 8.94
CA ARG A 330 -56.74 -7.20 10.31
C ARG A 330 -57.82 -8.11 10.90
N SER A 331 -59.10 -7.79 10.69
CA SER A 331 -60.25 -8.58 11.16
C SER A 331 -60.54 -9.84 10.33
N ALA A 332 -60.02 -9.93 9.10
CA ALA A 332 -60.04 -11.13 8.29
C ALA A 332 -58.87 -12.06 8.67
N LEU A 333 -57.66 -11.50 8.79
CA LEU A 333 -56.47 -12.21 9.26
C LEU A 333 -56.68 -12.84 10.64
N ALA A 334 -57.36 -12.16 11.56
CA ALA A 334 -57.68 -12.70 12.89
C ALA A 334 -58.57 -13.97 12.89
N LYS A 335 -59.17 -14.35 11.75
CA LYS A 335 -59.98 -15.58 11.59
C LYS A 335 -59.19 -16.74 10.98
N GLU A 336 -57.95 -16.50 10.57
CA GLU A 336 -57.07 -17.52 10.03
C GLU A 336 -56.59 -18.50 11.13
N PRO A 337 -56.19 -19.72 10.76
CA PRO A 337 -55.60 -20.67 11.70
C PRO A 337 -54.36 -20.06 12.38
N THR A 338 -54.19 -20.39 13.66
CA THR A 338 -53.13 -19.85 14.50
C THR A 338 -51.86 -20.69 14.50
N ASP A 339 -51.91 -21.90 13.94
CA ASP A 339 -50.81 -22.81 13.68
C ASP A 339 -50.07 -22.49 12.37
N ALA A 340 -48.78 -22.81 12.28
CA ALA A 340 -47.97 -22.54 11.10
C ALA A 340 -48.38 -23.43 9.90
N PRO A 341 -48.54 -22.88 8.68
CA PRO A 341 -48.89 -23.67 7.51
C PRO A 341 -47.75 -24.60 7.06
N VAL A 342 -48.10 -25.75 6.47
CA VAL A 342 -47.12 -26.63 5.81
C VAL A 342 -46.86 -26.14 4.38
N THR A 343 -45.60 -25.85 4.07
CA THR A 343 -45.21 -25.14 2.82
C THR A 343 -44.18 -25.84 1.96
N GLY A 344 -43.42 -26.80 2.51
CA GLY A 344 -42.36 -27.52 1.79
C GLY A 344 -41.08 -26.69 1.56
N VAL A 345 -40.95 -25.53 2.23
CA VAL A 345 -39.74 -24.71 2.19
C VAL A 345 -38.57 -25.41 2.89
N THR A 346 -37.36 -25.24 2.36
CA THR A 346 -36.12 -25.88 2.82
C THR A 346 -35.04 -24.85 3.15
N PRO A 347 -33.97 -25.20 3.90
CA PRO A 347 -32.87 -24.28 4.21
C PRO A 347 -32.14 -23.75 2.97
N ALA A 348 -32.21 -24.46 1.84
CA ALA A 348 -31.63 -24.02 0.57
C ALA A 348 -32.51 -23.00 -0.18
N ASN A 349 -33.76 -22.79 0.23
CA ASN A 349 -34.65 -21.83 -0.42
C ASN A 349 -34.29 -20.38 -0.06
N MET A 350 -34.66 -19.46 -0.96
CA MET A 350 -34.50 -18.02 -0.77
C MET A 350 -35.25 -17.55 0.48
N ALA A 351 -34.54 -16.90 1.40
CA ALA A 351 -35.13 -16.23 2.56
C ALA A 351 -35.51 -14.77 2.22
N TYR A 352 -34.64 -14.08 1.47
CA TYR A 352 -34.87 -12.71 1.05
C TYR A 352 -34.10 -12.36 -0.23
N LEU A 353 -34.51 -11.26 -0.85
CA LEU A 353 -33.79 -10.60 -1.94
C LEU A 353 -33.60 -9.13 -1.59
N LEU A 354 -32.34 -8.70 -1.48
CA LEU A 354 -31.96 -7.31 -1.17
C LEU A 354 -31.30 -6.62 -2.36
N TYR A 355 -31.72 -5.39 -2.62
CA TYR A 355 -31.14 -4.58 -3.70
C TYR A 355 -29.89 -3.84 -3.23
N THR A 356 -28.81 -3.99 -3.99
CA THR A 356 -27.58 -3.20 -3.85
C THR A 356 -27.35 -2.38 -5.11
N SER A 357 -26.57 -1.30 -4.99
CA SER A 357 -26.11 -0.51 -6.14
C SER A 357 -25.24 -1.39 -7.07
N GLY A 358 -25.41 -1.22 -8.37
CA GLY A 358 -24.70 -2.00 -9.39
C GLY A 358 -23.71 -1.16 -10.19
N SER A 359 -22.54 -1.73 -10.49
CA SER A 359 -21.47 -1.07 -11.25
C SER A 359 -21.88 -0.65 -12.68
N THR A 360 -22.95 -1.25 -13.23
CA THR A 360 -23.59 -0.86 -14.50
C THR A 360 -24.56 0.32 -14.37
N GLY A 361 -24.78 0.84 -13.16
CA GLY A 361 -25.77 1.86 -12.86
C GLY A 361 -27.21 1.34 -12.75
N THR A 362 -27.40 0.03 -12.69
CA THR A 362 -28.71 -0.61 -12.40
C THR A 362 -28.62 -1.40 -11.10
N PRO A 363 -29.61 -1.32 -10.19
CA PRO A 363 -29.60 -2.08 -8.95
C PRO A 363 -29.63 -3.58 -9.20
N LYS A 364 -28.98 -4.35 -8.32
CA LYS A 364 -28.87 -5.81 -8.40
C LYS A 364 -29.47 -6.47 -7.16
N GLY A 365 -30.42 -7.39 -7.36
CA GLY A 365 -31.06 -8.14 -6.29
C GLY A 365 -30.23 -9.34 -5.84
N THR A 366 -29.58 -9.25 -4.69
CA THR A 366 -28.81 -10.33 -4.07
C THR A 366 -29.74 -11.35 -3.42
N VAL A 367 -29.62 -12.63 -3.80
CA VAL A 367 -30.46 -13.74 -3.35
C VAL A 367 -29.78 -14.47 -2.19
N VAL A 368 -30.36 -14.41 -0.99
CA VAL A 368 -29.82 -15.08 0.21
C VAL A 368 -30.70 -16.25 0.63
N GLU A 369 -30.05 -17.36 1.02
CA GLU A 369 -30.71 -18.62 1.40
C GLU A 369 -30.96 -18.70 2.90
N HIS A 370 -31.99 -19.44 3.30
CA HIS A 370 -32.34 -19.64 4.71
C HIS A 370 -31.18 -20.17 5.56
N ARG A 371 -30.39 -21.12 5.05
CA ARG A 371 -29.23 -21.71 5.74
C ARG A 371 -28.12 -20.68 6.04
N SER A 372 -27.92 -19.72 5.15
CA SER A 372 -26.91 -18.67 5.32
C SER A 372 -27.28 -17.76 6.49
N VAL A 373 -28.57 -17.41 6.60
CA VAL A 373 -29.07 -16.62 7.73
C VAL A 373 -29.15 -17.46 9.02
N ALA A 374 -29.49 -18.75 8.95
CA ALA A 374 -29.47 -19.64 10.09
C ALA A 374 -28.06 -19.77 10.72
N ASN A 375 -27.01 -19.84 9.88
CA ASN A 375 -25.62 -19.76 10.33
C ASN A 375 -25.32 -18.40 10.98
N LEU A 376 -25.67 -17.29 10.32
CA LEU A 376 -25.45 -15.93 10.80
C LEU A 376 -26.04 -15.75 12.21
N VAL A 377 -27.36 -15.91 12.37
CA VAL A 377 -28.08 -15.60 13.62
C VAL A 377 -27.70 -16.50 14.79
N THR A 378 -27.17 -17.69 14.51
CA THR A 378 -26.64 -18.61 15.53
C THR A 378 -25.32 -18.08 16.10
N HIS A 379 -24.43 -17.58 15.24
CA HIS A 379 -23.07 -17.23 15.63
C HIS A 379 -22.90 -15.75 16.00
N GLU A 380 -23.69 -14.85 15.42
CA GLU A 380 -23.82 -13.46 15.89
C GLU A 380 -24.34 -13.41 17.33
N ALA A 381 -25.32 -14.24 17.69
CA ALA A 381 -25.84 -14.27 19.05
C ALA A 381 -24.75 -14.60 20.08
N VAL A 382 -23.84 -15.52 19.75
CA VAL A 382 -22.67 -15.82 20.58
C VAL A 382 -21.66 -14.67 20.57
N ALA A 383 -21.32 -14.13 19.41
CA ALA A 383 -20.32 -13.05 19.27
C ALA A 383 -20.73 -11.76 19.99
N TYR A 384 -21.99 -11.35 19.83
CA TYR A 384 -22.57 -10.11 20.38
C TYR A 384 -23.12 -10.31 21.79
N GLY A 385 -23.27 -11.57 22.21
CA GLY A 385 -23.87 -11.96 23.48
C GLY A 385 -25.36 -11.68 23.56
N ILE A 386 -26.08 -11.79 22.43
CA ILE A 386 -27.54 -11.62 22.34
C ILE A 386 -28.23 -12.91 22.79
N GLY A 387 -29.23 -12.77 23.65
CA GLY A 387 -30.01 -13.88 24.19
C GLY A 387 -31.10 -13.40 25.16
N PRO A 388 -31.73 -14.28 25.95
CA PRO A 388 -32.79 -13.91 26.89
C PRO A 388 -32.38 -12.77 27.82
N GLY A 389 -33.27 -11.78 27.99
CA GLY A 389 -33.00 -10.54 28.74
C GLY A 389 -32.26 -9.45 27.95
N SER A 390 -31.76 -9.73 26.75
CA SER A 390 -31.20 -8.69 25.87
C SER A 390 -32.31 -7.85 25.25
N ARG A 391 -32.03 -6.57 25.05
CA ARG A 391 -32.91 -5.60 24.41
C ARG A 391 -32.14 -4.94 23.28
N VAL A 392 -32.58 -5.18 22.05
CA VAL A 392 -31.84 -4.86 20.82
C VAL A 392 -32.63 -3.84 20.01
N LEU A 393 -31.94 -2.80 19.53
CA LEU A 393 -32.58 -1.75 18.72
C LEU A 393 -32.69 -2.21 17.27
N GLN A 394 -33.88 -2.07 16.68
CA GLN A 394 -34.07 -2.13 15.24
C GLN A 394 -33.86 -0.72 14.66
N PHE A 395 -32.65 -0.41 14.20
CA PHE A 395 -32.22 0.91 13.74
C PHE A 395 -32.22 1.01 12.20
N ALA A 396 -31.69 0.00 11.51
CA ALA A 396 -31.49 0.01 10.06
C ALA A 396 -32.82 0.11 9.27
N SER A 397 -32.77 0.66 8.05
CA SER A 397 -33.88 0.48 7.09
C SER A 397 -33.91 -0.98 6.64
N LEU A 398 -35.12 -1.52 6.43
CA LEU A 398 -35.33 -2.89 5.93
C LEU A 398 -34.69 -3.14 4.56
N SER A 399 -34.38 -2.08 3.81
CA SER A 399 -33.63 -2.16 2.54
C SER A 399 -32.15 -2.52 2.72
N PHE A 400 -31.65 -2.60 3.96
CA PHE A 400 -30.29 -3.03 4.27
C PHE A 400 -30.28 -4.34 5.05
N ASP A 401 -29.26 -5.14 4.75
CA ASP A 401 -28.95 -6.43 5.37
C ASP A 401 -28.66 -6.33 6.87
N LEU A 402 -28.15 -5.19 7.35
CA LEU A 402 -28.02 -4.90 8.78
C LEU A 402 -29.34 -5.08 9.57
N SER A 403 -30.50 -4.83 8.95
CA SER A 403 -31.79 -5.09 9.59
C SER A 403 -32.07 -6.58 9.84
N VAL A 404 -31.41 -7.49 9.10
CA VAL A 404 -31.54 -8.94 9.25
C VAL A 404 -30.83 -9.41 10.53
N GLU A 405 -29.62 -8.91 10.78
CA GLU A 405 -28.89 -9.06 12.06
C GLU A 405 -29.78 -8.57 13.22
N GLU A 406 -30.19 -7.30 13.18
CA GLU A 406 -30.97 -6.67 14.25
C GLU A 406 -32.25 -7.46 14.59
N ILE A 407 -33.01 -7.89 13.58
CA ILE A 407 -34.31 -8.55 13.76
C ILE A 407 -34.13 -10.03 14.11
N PHE A 408 -33.41 -10.79 13.30
CA PHE A 408 -33.45 -12.26 13.39
C PHE A 408 -32.45 -12.82 14.39
N THR A 409 -31.29 -12.17 14.62
CA THR A 409 -30.40 -12.56 15.73
C THR A 409 -31.06 -12.31 17.08
N THR A 410 -31.88 -11.26 17.19
CA THR A 410 -32.73 -10.99 18.36
C THR A 410 -33.83 -12.05 18.53
N LEU A 411 -34.68 -12.23 17.51
CA LEU A 411 -35.89 -13.05 17.61
C LEU A 411 -35.61 -14.57 17.64
N CYS A 412 -34.58 -15.07 16.95
CA CYS A 412 -34.24 -16.49 17.00
C CYS A 412 -33.61 -16.90 18.34
N ASN A 413 -33.05 -15.95 19.10
CA ASN A 413 -32.30 -16.22 20.33
C ASN A 413 -33.02 -15.78 21.62
N GLY A 414 -34.29 -15.35 21.52
CA GLY A 414 -35.12 -15.07 22.69
C GLY A 414 -34.90 -13.71 23.34
N ALA A 415 -34.25 -12.78 22.64
CA ALA A 415 -34.13 -11.39 23.06
C ALA A 415 -35.39 -10.58 22.73
N THR A 416 -35.47 -9.33 23.21
CA THR A 416 -36.54 -8.39 22.85
C THR A 416 -36.07 -7.41 21.78
N LEU A 417 -36.80 -7.33 20.68
CA LEU A 417 -36.62 -6.33 19.64
C LEU A 417 -37.36 -5.04 20.00
N VAL A 418 -36.66 -3.91 19.96
CA VAL A 418 -37.21 -2.58 20.19
C VAL A 418 -37.26 -1.84 18.86
N LEU A 419 -38.47 -1.55 18.37
CA LEU A 419 -38.69 -0.67 17.23
C LEU A 419 -39.06 0.73 17.74
N ALA A 420 -38.67 1.76 16.99
CA ALA A 420 -38.98 3.15 17.29
C ALA A 420 -39.33 3.95 16.02
N PRO A 421 -40.14 5.03 16.13
CA PRO A 421 -40.36 6.00 15.06
C PRO A 421 -39.06 6.63 14.55
N LEU A 422 -39.05 7.09 13.30
CA LEU A 422 -37.84 7.57 12.62
C LEU A 422 -37.23 8.80 13.33
N GLU A 423 -38.08 9.67 13.88
CA GLU A 423 -37.73 10.88 14.60
C GLU A 423 -36.90 10.57 15.86
N LYS A 424 -37.15 9.42 16.51
CA LYS A 424 -36.41 8.95 17.68
C LYS A 424 -35.11 8.23 17.33
N LEU A 425 -34.97 7.76 16.08
CA LEU A 425 -33.76 7.11 15.58
C LEU A 425 -32.72 8.09 15.05
N MET A 426 -33.10 9.35 14.81
CA MET A 426 -32.17 10.37 14.32
C MET A 426 -30.91 10.47 15.20
N PRO A 427 -29.70 10.24 14.64
CA PRO A 427 -28.45 10.40 15.36
C PRO A 427 -28.30 11.83 15.90
N GLY A 428 -27.75 11.98 17.10
CA GLY A 428 -27.75 13.25 17.85
C GLY A 428 -28.47 13.13 19.18
N ALA A 429 -29.25 14.15 19.56
CA ALA A 429 -29.95 14.20 20.84
C ALA A 429 -31.08 13.15 21.04
N PRO A 430 -31.88 12.76 20.03
CA PRO A 430 -32.99 11.81 20.22
C PRO A 430 -32.52 10.39 20.57
N LEU A 431 -31.47 9.89 19.91
CA LEU A 431 -31.06 8.50 20.01
C LEU A 431 -30.62 8.09 21.44
N PRO A 432 -29.74 8.82 22.18
CA PRO A 432 -29.39 8.48 23.56
C PRO A 432 -30.57 8.52 24.54
N VAL A 433 -31.59 9.34 24.26
CA VAL A 433 -32.84 9.35 25.04
C VAL A 433 -33.59 8.05 24.80
N LEU A 434 -33.80 7.65 23.54
CA LEU A 434 -34.42 6.38 23.18
C LEU A 434 -33.67 5.18 23.79
N LEU A 435 -32.34 5.14 23.67
CA LEU A 435 -31.52 4.05 24.20
C LEU A 435 -31.69 3.87 25.72
N ARG A 436 -31.86 4.97 26.46
CA ARG A 436 -32.08 4.98 27.90
C ARG A 436 -33.52 4.65 28.28
N GLU A 437 -34.51 5.32 27.68
CA GLU A 437 -35.94 5.10 27.96
C GLU A 437 -36.40 3.68 27.66
N GLN A 438 -35.81 3.06 26.64
CA GLN A 438 -36.14 1.71 26.23
C GLN A 438 -35.17 0.65 26.76
N HIS A 439 -34.26 0.99 27.69
CA HIS A 439 -33.39 0.02 28.36
C HIS A 439 -32.59 -0.86 27.39
N LEU A 440 -31.98 -0.25 26.37
CA LEU A 440 -31.25 -0.99 25.33
C LEU A 440 -29.93 -1.52 25.89
N SER A 441 -29.66 -2.80 25.63
CA SER A 441 -28.40 -3.45 26.02
C SER A 441 -27.49 -3.80 24.85
N VAL A 442 -28.03 -3.92 23.63
CA VAL A 442 -27.24 -4.12 22.41
C VAL A 442 -27.74 -3.18 21.32
N VAL A 443 -26.80 -2.54 20.61
CA VAL A 443 -27.09 -1.65 19.48
C VAL A 443 -26.13 -1.97 18.32
N SER A 444 -26.64 -1.96 17.09
CA SER A 444 -25.82 -2.02 15.88
C SER A 444 -25.97 -0.69 15.14
N LEU A 445 -24.86 0.03 14.94
CA LEU A 445 -24.87 1.42 14.46
C LEU A 445 -23.68 1.68 13.54
N THR A 446 -23.90 2.38 12.43
CA THR A 446 -22.81 2.79 11.53
C THR A 446 -21.82 3.73 12.23
N PRO A 447 -20.54 3.77 11.82
CA PRO A 447 -19.58 4.72 12.37
C PRO A 447 -20.05 6.18 12.31
N ALA A 448 -20.76 6.58 11.24
CA ALA A 448 -21.39 7.90 11.14
C ALA A 448 -22.46 8.14 12.23
N ALA A 449 -23.32 7.15 12.51
CA ALA A 449 -24.34 7.26 13.56
C ALA A 449 -23.71 7.31 14.96
N LEU A 450 -22.67 6.50 15.22
CA LEU A 450 -21.90 6.54 16.47
C LEU A 450 -21.15 7.86 16.66
N ALA A 451 -20.58 8.44 15.60
CA ALA A 451 -19.87 9.71 15.66
C ALA A 451 -20.79 10.87 16.05
N ALA A 452 -22.02 10.88 15.54
CA ALA A 452 -23.06 11.88 15.82
C ALA A 452 -23.79 11.69 17.15
N THR A 453 -23.59 10.56 17.85
CA THR A 453 -24.37 10.16 19.03
C THR A 453 -23.49 10.17 20.29
N SER A 454 -23.98 10.76 21.39
CA SER A 454 -23.26 10.72 22.66
C SER A 454 -23.30 9.32 23.28
N SER A 455 -22.14 8.85 23.77
CA SER A 455 -21.99 7.59 24.49
C SER A 455 -22.24 7.71 26.01
N GLU A 456 -22.49 8.94 26.49
CA GLU A 456 -22.65 9.26 27.91
C GLU A 456 -24.02 8.88 28.48
N GLY A 457 -24.05 8.46 29.76
CA GLY A 457 -25.30 8.17 30.46
C GLY A 457 -26.11 7.02 29.86
N LEU A 458 -25.43 6.05 29.23
CA LEU A 458 -26.01 4.81 28.69
C LEU A 458 -25.43 3.58 29.43
N PRO A 459 -25.74 3.36 30.71
CA PRO A 459 -25.11 2.31 31.53
C PRO A 459 -25.55 0.89 31.16
N GLU A 460 -26.69 0.74 30.48
CA GLU A 460 -27.26 -0.57 30.13
C GLU A 460 -26.74 -1.09 28.78
N VAL A 461 -26.28 -0.21 27.90
CA VAL A 461 -25.67 -0.56 26.61
C VAL A 461 -24.32 -1.23 26.88
N ARG A 462 -24.29 -2.56 26.80
CA ARG A 462 -23.11 -3.41 27.09
C ARG A 462 -22.35 -3.81 25.83
N THR A 463 -23.02 -3.91 24.69
CA THR A 463 -22.43 -4.28 23.41
C THR A 463 -22.84 -3.27 22.35
N VAL A 464 -21.86 -2.75 21.63
CA VAL A 464 -22.02 -1.84 20.49
C VAL A 464 -21.38 -2.53 19.29
N ILE A 465 -22.19 -2.84 18.29
CA ILE A 465 -21.73 -3.34 17.00
C ILE A 465 -21.61 -2.13 16.06
N SER A 466 -20.52 -2.07 15.30
CA SER A 466 -20.37 -1.10 14.22
C SER A 466 -19.78 -1.76 12.99
N GLY A 467 -20.32 -1.39 11.83
CA GLY A 467 -19.92 -1.94 10.55
C GLY A 467 -20.42 -1.07 9.40
N GLY A 468 -20.22 -1.54 8.18
CA GLY A 468 -20.62 -0.83 6.97
C GLY A 468 -19.64 0.27 6.52
N GLU A 469 -18.85 0.89 7.39
CA GLU A 469 -17.82 1.89 7.06
C GLU A 469 -16.50 1.61 7.82
N ALA A 470 -15.43 2.34 7.50
CA ALA A 470 -14.21 2.31 8.31
C ALA A 470 -14.48 3.03 9.65
N LEU A 471 -14.16 2.37 10.77
CA LEU A 471 -14.45 2.87 12.12
C LEU A 471 -13.34 3.84 12.61
N PRO A 472 -13.63 5.14 12.84
CA PRO A 472 -12.60 6.11 13.26
C PRO A 472 -12.14 5.92 14.70
N ALA A 473 -10.86 6.19 14.98
CA ALA A 473 -10.26 6.01 16.31
C ALA A 473 -10.88 6.91 17.40
N ASP A 474 -11.40 8.09 17.05
CA ASP A 474 -12.09 8.98 18.00
C ASP A 474 -13.49 8.44 18.39
N VAL A 475 -14.14 7.69 17.50
CA VAL A 475 -15.40 7.00 17.78
C VAL A 475 -15.12 5.83 18.71
N VAL A 476 -14.05 5.06 18.45
CA VAL A 476 -13.58 3.98 19.33
C VAL A 476 -13.28 4.51 20.74
N ALA A 477 -12.52 5.60 20.85
CA ALA A 477 -12.16 6.22 22.13
C ALA A 477 -13.39 6.66 22.94
N ARG A 478 -14.49 7.04 22.29
CA ARG A 478 -15.76 7.41 22.94
C ARG A 478 -16.66 6.22 23.31
N TRP A 479 -16.64 5.14 22.53
CA TRP A 479 -17.63 4.06 22.64
C TRP A 479 -17.10 2.76 23.26
N ALA A 480 -15.80 2.47 23.16
CA ALA A 480 -15.19 1.28 23.76
C ALA A 480 -15.07 1.31 25.30
N PRO A 481 -14.82 2.44 25.99
CA PRO A 481 -14.67 2.42 27.45
C PRO A 481 -15.92 1.91 28.19
N GLY A 482 -15.73 0.89 29.02
CA GLY A 482 -16.79 0.29 29.84
C GLY A 482 -17.80 -0.60 29.07
N ARG A 483 -17.56 -0.90 27.79
CA ARG A 483 -18.45 -1.67 26.91
C ARG A 483 -17.65 -2.61 26.01
N ARG A 484 -18.33 -3.54 25.35
CA ARG A 484 -17.77 -4.27 24.21
C ARG A 484 -18.08 -3.52 22.93
N LEU A 485 -17.07 -2.99 22.25
CA LEU A 485 -17.19 -2.41 20.91
C LEU A 485 -16.68 -3.42 19.88
N LEU A 486 -17.53 -3.80 18.93
CA LEU A 486 -17.20 -4.74 17.87
C LEU A 486 -17.17 -4.02 16.53
N ASN A 487 -16.09 -4.18 15.77
CA ASN A 487 -16.02 -3.77 14.37
C ASN A 487 -16.36 -4.98 13.49
N THR A 488 -17.29 -4.81 12.57
CA THR A 488 -17.82 -5.87 11.70
C THR A 488 -17.69 -5.48 10.23
N TYR A 489 -17.46 -6.49 9.40
CA TYR A 489 -17.36 -6.32 7.97
C TYR A 489 -18.07 -7.48 7.27
N GLY A 490 -18.93 -7.13 6.32
CA GLY A 490 -19.44 -8.03 5.31
C GLY A 490 -20.08 -7.24 4.18
N PRO A 491 -20.03 -7.76 2.94
CA PRO A 491 -20.93 -7.36 1.88
C PRO A 491 -22.24 -8.17 1.95
N THR A 492 -23.33 -7.62 1.41
CA THR A 492 -24.64 -8.30 1.30
C THR A 492 -24.55 -9.65 0.59
N GLU A 493 -23.61 -9.77 -0.36
CA GLU A 493 -23.31 -11.01 -1.09
C GLU A 493 -22.65 -12.11 -0.23
N ALA A 494 -22.28 -11.81 1.02
CA ALA A 494 -21.79 -12.75 2.03
C ALA A 494 -22.72 -12.84 3.27
N THR A 495 -23.98 -12.44 3.14
CA THR A 495 -25.02 -12.50 4.19
C THR A 495 -24.67 -11.69 5.44
N VAL A 496 -24.85 -10.37 5.33
CA VAL A 496 -24.62 -9.35 6.39
C VAL A 496 -23.15 -9.23 6.79
N ILE A 497 -22.58 -10.21 7.50
CA ILE A 497 -21.24 -10.14 8.12
C ILE A 497 -20.41 -11.39 7.81
N ALA A 498 -19.17 -11.15 7.35
CA ALA A 498 -18.18 -12.17 7.05
C ALA A 498 -17.05 -12.21 8.10
N THR A 499 -16.66 -11.06 8.66
CA THR A 499 -15.60 -10.96 9.67
C THR A 499 -15.98 -9.99 10.79
N PHE A 500 -15.47 -10.23 12.00
CA PHE A 500 -15.62 -9.31 13.12
C PHE A 500 -14.42 -9.34 14.08
N GLY A 501 -14.21 -8.27 14.82
CA GLY A 501 -13.20 -8.16 15.87
C GLY A 501 -13.63 -7.24 17.01
N GLU A 502 -13.20 -7.54 18.23
CA GLU A 502 -13.39 -6.65 19.39
C GLU A 502 -12.33 -5.55 19.38
N VAL A 503 -12.75 -4.31 19.60
CA VAL A 503 -11.92 -3.11 19.42
C VAL A 503 -11.61 -2.48 20.76
N VAL A 504 -10.34 -2.13 20.95
CA VAL A 504 -9.84 -1.39 22.11
C VAL A 504 -9.45 0.04 21.70
N ALA A 505 -9.52 0.98 22.65
CA ALA A 505 -9.11 2.36 22.44
C ALA A 505 -7.58 2.52 22.53
N ASP A 506 -6.85 1.97 21.56
CA ASP A 506 -5.38 2.04 21.45
C ASP A 506 -4.87 3.18 20.54
N GLY A 507 -5.79 3.90 19.88
CA GLY A 507 -5.49 4.98 18.94
C GLY A 507 -5.20 4.53 17.50
N ASN A 508 -5.20 3.22 17.22
CA ASN A 508 -4.99 2.68 15.88
C ASN A 508 -6.31 2.60 15.08
N VAL A 509 -6.18 2.41 13.76
CA VAL A 509 -7.33 2.04 12.92
C VAL A 509 -7.73 0.59 13.26
N PRO A 510 -9.01 0.32 13.60
CA PRO A 510 -9.47 -1.02 13.93
C PRO A 510 -9.32 -2.01 12.76
N ALA A 511 -8.92 -3.24 13.07
CA ALA A 511 -9.02 -4.36 12.15
C ALA A 511 -10.49 -4.66 11.82
N ILE A 512 -10.77 -5.24 10.66
CA ILE A 512 -12.06 -5.87 10.37
C ILE A 512 -12.18 -7.29 10.99
N GLY A 513 -11.13 -7.71 11.70
CA GLY A 513 -11.13 -8.86 12.59
C GLY A 513 -10.92 -10.21 11.91
N LYS A 514 -11.61 -11.24 12.38
CA LYS A 514 -11.47 -12.64 11.96
C LYS A 514 -12.77 -13.18 11.35
N PRO A 515 -12.75 -14.25 10.54
CA PRO A 515 -13.96 -14.78 9.94
C PRO A 515 -14.98 -15.25 10.97
N LEU A 516 -16.26 -15.04 10.66
CA LEU A 516 -17.37 -15.64 11.39
C LEU A 516 -17.36 -17.17 11.21
N ALA A 517 -18.00 -17.89 12.12
CA ALA A 517 -18.14 -19.33 12.01
C ALA A 517 -18.79 -19.76 10.68
N ASN A 518 -18.23 -20.83 10.09
CA ASN A 518 -18.52 -21.37 8.76
C ASN A 518 -18.33 -20.40 7.58
N VAL A 519 -17.73 -19.23 7.80
CA VAL A 519 -17.21 -18.33 6.77
C VAL A 519 -15.71 -18.55 6.62
N ARG A 520 -15.20 -18.49 5.39
CA ARG A 520 -13.77 -18.50 5.08
C ARG A 520 -13.40 -17.23 4.35
N VAL A 521 -12.17 -16.76 4.53
CA VAL A 521 -11.63 -15.60 3.82
C VAL A 521 -10.26 -15.92 3.23
N TYR A 522 -10.03 -15.40 2.03
CA TYR A 522 -8.76 -15.53 1.33
C TYR A 522 -8.32 -14.14 0.85
N VAL A 523 -7.05 -13.82 1.07
CA VAL A 523 -6.44 -12.58 0.58
C VAL A 523 -5.59 -12.96 -0.63
N LEU A 524 -6.07 -12.63 -1.83
CA LEU A 524 -5.52 -13.14 -3.08
C LEU A 524 -4.90 -12.02 -3.92
N ASP A 525 -3.86 -12.36 -4.69
CA ASP A 525 -3.35 -11.49 -5.75
C ASP A 525 -4.26 -11.54 -7.01
N PRO A 526 -4.04 -10.68 -8.02
CA PRO A 526 -4.83 -10.67 -9.25
C PRO A 526 -4.82 -11.97 -10.06
N HIS A 527 -3.98 -12.95 -9.71
CA HIS A 527 -3.89 -14.27 -10.32
C HIS A 527 -4.52 -15.38 -9.45
N GLY A 528 -5.23 -15.00 -8.38
CA GLY A 528 -5.91 -15.93 -7.49
C GLY A 528 -4.97 -16.70 -6.55
N GLN A 529 -3.71 -16.28 -6.38
CA GLN A 529 -2.78 -16.90 -5.44
C GLN A 529 -2.85 -16.21 -4.07
N PRO A 530 -2.75 -16.94 -2.95
CA PRO A 530 -2.71 -16.33 -1.62
C PRO A 530 -1.46 -15.48 -1.44
N VAL A 531 -1.61 -14.31 -0.83
CA VAL A 531 -0.49 -13.40 -0.51
C VAL A 531 0.07 -13.64 0.90
N PRO A 532 1.36 -13.34 1.14
CA PRO A 532 1.96 -13.44 2.47
C PRO A 532 1.37 -12.52 3.53
N VAL A 533 1.65 -12.84 4.81
CA VAL A 533 1.25 -12.02 5.95
C VAL A 533 1.86 -10.61 5.86
N GLY A 534 1.01 -9.59 5.94
CA GLY A 534 1.33 -8.18 5.76
C GLY A 534 1.16 -7.65 4.33
N VAL A 535 1.17 -8.52 3.31
CA VAL A 535 1.03 -8.14 1.90
C VAL A 535 -0.43 -7.85 1.56
N ARG A 536 -0.66 -6.89 0.66
CA ARG A 536 -1.99 -6.46 0.21
C ARG A 536 -2.55 -7.39 -0.86
N GLY A 537 -3.85 -7.71 -0.80
CA GLY A 537 -4.56 -8.46 -1.83
C GLY A 537 -6.07 -8.24 -1.80
N GLU A 538 -6.79 -8.77 -2.80
CA GLU A 538 -8.25 -8.74 -2.87
C GLU A 538 -8.85 -9.75 -1.89
N LEU A 539 -9.77 -9.28 -1.04
CA LEU A 539 -10.53 -10.13 -0.15
C LEU A 539 -11.57 -10.96 -0.93
N HIS A 540 -11.50 -12.27 -0.77
CA HIS A 540 -12.44 -13.25 -1.30
C HIS A 540 -13.10 -13.98 -0.12
N ILE A 541 -14.43 -14.16 -0.17
CA ILE A 541 -15.21 -14.74 0.93
C ILE A 541 -15.85 -16.05 0.48
N GLY A 542 -15.63 -17.14 1.22
CA GLY A 542 -16.19 -18.47 0.99
C GLY A 542 -17.03 -18.98 2.17
N GLY A 543 -17.62 -20.16 2.01
CA GLY A 543 -18.38 -20.83 3.07
C GLY A 543 -19.89 -20.55 3.05
N VAL A 544 -20.57 -20.79 4.18
CA VAL A 544 -22.05 -20.84 4.26
C VAL A 544 -22.72 -19.47 4.10
N GLY A 545 -22.01 -18.39 4.43
CA GLY A 545 -22.50 -17.02 4.25
C GLY A 545 -22.63 -16.55 2.80
N VAL A 546 -21.96 -17.21 1.85
CA VAL A 546 -21.98 -16.79 0.44
C VAL A 546 -23.39 -16.92 -0.15
N ALA A 547 -23.92 -15.79 -0.66
CA ALA A 547 -25.23 -15.71 -1.27
C ALA A 547 -25.32 -16.56 -2.55
N ARG A 548 -26.54 -16.93 -2.97
CA ARG A 548 -26.77 -17.74 -4.17
C ARG A 548 -26.36 -17.02 -5.46
N GLY A 549 -26.33 -15.69 -5.44
CA GLY A 549 -25.98 -14.83 -6.58
C GLY A 549 -26.95 -13.66 -6.76
N TYR A 550 -26.95 -13.07 -7.95
CA TYR A 550 -27.85 -11.98 -8.31
C TYR A 550 -29.05 -12.49 -9.14
N ALA A 551 -30.26 -12.16 -8.71
CA ALA A 551 -31.49 -12.52 -9.40
C ALA A 551 -31.50 -11.98 -10.84
N GLY A 552 -31.77 -12.86 -11.82
CA GLY A 552 -31.85 -12.47 -13.24
C GLY A 552 -30.52 -12.05 -13.90
N ARG A 553 -29.37 -12.10 -13.19
CA ARG A 553 -28.06 -11.64 -13.71
C ARG A 553 -27.00 -12.76 -13.70
N PRO A 554 -27.17 -13.88 -14.44
CA PRO A 554 -26.23 -15.00 -14.40
C PRO A 554 -24.79 -14.64 -14.79
N GLY A 555 -24.59 -13.71 -15.75
CA GLY A 555 -23.26 -13.24 -16.13
C GLY A 555 -22.52 -12.51 -15.00
N LEU A 556 -23.20 -11.56 -14.34
CA LEU A 556 -22.64 -10.84 -13.19
C LEU A 556 -22.43 -11.77 -11.98
N THR A 557 -23.29 -12.78 -11.81
CA THR A 557 -23.09 -13.84 -10.82
C THR A 557 -21.82 -14.62 -11.11
N ALA A 558 -21.58 -15.07 -12.35
CA ALA A 558 -20.36 -15.79 -12.71
C ALA A 558 -19.07 -14.93 -12.60
N GLU A 559 -19.17 -13.60 -12.80
CA GLU A 559 -18.05 -12.67 -12.60
C GLU A 559 -17.62 -12.55 -11.12
N ARG A 560 -18.60 -12.58 -10.20
CA ARG A 560 -18.38 -12.27 -8.77
C ARG A 560 -18.41 -13.47 -7.85
N PHE A 561 -19.09 -14.54 -8.21
CA PHE A 561 -19.20 -15.80 -7.45
C PHE A 561 -18.42 -16.87 -8.22
N ILE A 562 -17.10 -16.88 -8.03
CA ILE A 562 -16.17 -17.76 -8.73
C ILE A 562 -16.05 -19.12 -8.01
N PRO A 563 -15.61 -20.20 -8.66
CA PRO A 563 -15.37 -21.48 -7.98
C PRO A 563 -14.32 -21.36 -6.85
N ASP A 564 -14.57 -22.02 -5.72
CA ASP A 564 -13.62 -22.06 -4.59
C ASP A 564 -12.52 -23.10 -4.83
N ALA A 565 -11.39 -22.62 -5.36
CA ALA A 565 -10.20 -23.42 -5.63
C ALA A 565 -9.49 -23.96 -4.36
N PHE A 566 -9.90 -23.53 -3.16
CA PHE A 566 -9.32 -23.95 -1.88
C PHE A 566 -10.24 -24.89 -1.07
N SER A 567 -11.45 -25.17 -1.57
CA SER A 567 -12.42 -26.03 -0.90
C SER A 567 -12.55 -27.40 -1.56
N SER A 568 -12.63 -28.45 -0.74
CA SER A 568 -12.97 -29.80 -1.18
C SER A 568 -14.48 -30.04 -1.34
N THR A 569 -15.33 -29.07 -1.00
CA THR A 569 -16.79 -29.17 -1.14
C THR A 569 -17.21 -28.94 -2.60
N PRO A 570 -17.84 -29.90 -3.28
CA PRO A 570 -18.31 -29.72 -4.65
C PRO A 570 -19.28 -28.53 -4.77
N GLY A 571 -19.05 -27.68 -5.77
CA GLY A 571 -19.89 -26.49 -6.00
C GLY A 571 -19.71 -25.35 -4.99
N ALA A 572 -18.68 -25.38 -4.14
CA ALA A 572 -18.32 -24.23 -3.32
C ALA A 572 -17.86 -23.05 -4.19
N CYS A 573 -18.23 -21.84 -3.78
CA CYS A 573 -17.89 -20.58 -4.46
C CYS A 573 -17.24 -19.58 -3.51
N LEU A 574 -16.42 -18.70 -4.07
CA LEU A 574 -15.90 -17.49 -3.45
C LEU A 574 -16.60 -16.27 -4.03
N TYR A 575 -17.06 -15.37 -3.16
CA TYR A 575 -17.48 -14.03 -3.55
C TYR A 575 -16.28 -13.09 -3.61
N ARG A 576 -16.12 -12.40 -4.75
CA ARG A 576 -15.10 -11.36 -5.02
C ARG A 576 -15.60 -10.00 -4.52
N THR A 577 -14.99 -9.47 -3.48
CA THR A 577 -15.49 -8.26 -2.80
C THR A 577 -15.10 -6.95 -3.51
N GLY A 578 -13.99 -6.94 -4.25
CA GLY A 578 -13.31 -5.72 -4.72
C GLY A 578 -12.63 -4.90 -3.60
N ASP A 579 -12.65 -5.37 -2.35
CA ASP A 579 -11.97 -4.73 -1.22
C ASP A 579 -10.52 -5.23 -1.11
N VAL A 580 -9.58 -4.30 -0.86
CA VAL A 580 -8.17 -4.60 -0.60
C VAL A 580 -7.95 -4.71 0.89
N VAL A 581 -7.33 -5.80 1.32
CA VAL A 581 -7.00 -6.09 2.72
C VAL A 581 -5.57 -6.62 2.85
N ARG A 582 -5.09 -6.76 4.08
CA ARG A 582 -3.88 -7.54 4.41
C ARG A 582 -4.09 -8.33 5.70
N TRP A 583 -3.44 -9.49 5.81
CA TRP A 583 -3.35 -10.22 7.07
C TRP A 583 -2.38 -9.55 8.05
N ARG A 584 -2.77 -9.45 9.32
CA ARG A 584 -1.89 -9.24 10.47
C ARG A 584 -1.33 -10.58 10.96
N ALA A 585 -0.20 -10.56 11.67
CA ALA A 585 0.45 -11.75 12.20
C ALA A 585 -0.35 -12.49 13.30
N ASP A 586 -1.36 -11.85 13.88
CA ASP A 586 -2.30 -12.46 14.84
C ASP A 586 -3.52 -13.12 14.16
N GLY A 587 -3.57 -13.15 12.83
CA GLY A 587 -4.68 -13.66 12.04
C GLY A 587 -5.92 -12.76 12.02
N GLN A 588 -5.77 -11.45 12.27
CA GLN A 588 -6.80 -10.45 11.96
C GLN A 588 -6.56 -9.81 10.58
N LEU A 589 -7.60 -9.24 9.98
CA LEU A 589 -7.52 -8.51 8.71
C LEU A 589 -7.55 -7.00 8.89
N ASP A 590 -6.62 -6.30 8.24
CA ASP A 590 -6.68 -4.85 8.01
C ASP A 590 -7.45 -4.55 6.73
N PHE A 591 -8.43 -3.63 6.78
CA PHE A 591 -8.98 -3.03 5.57
C PHE A 591 -8.04 -1.92 5.06
N VAL A 592 -7.71 -1.95 3.76
CA VAL A 592 -6.77 -1.01 3.12
C VAL A 592 -7.49 -0.07 2.15
N GLY A 593 -8.51 -0.53 1.43
CA GLY A 593 -9.24 0.28 0.45
C GLY A 593 -10.05 -0.58 -0.52
N ARG A 594 -10.34 -0.04 -1.71
CA ARG A 594 -11.01 -0.75 -2.82
C ARG A 594 -10.18 -0.74 -4.10
N ILE A 595 -10.38 -1.75 -4.93
CA ILE A 595 -9.78 -1.87 -6.27
C ILE A 595 -10.59 -1.07 -7.30
N ASP A 596 -11.91 -0.99 -7.09
CA ASP A 596 -12.84 -0.26 -7.94
C ASP A 596 -13.16 1.16 -7.40
N ALA A 597 -13.97 1.89 -8.16
CA ALA A 597 -14.41 3.24 -7.81
C ALA A 597 -15.67 3.27 -6.93
N GLN A 598 -16.09 2.14 -6.34
CA GLN A 598 -17.24 2.12 -5.44
C GLN A 598 -16.86 2.80 -4.12
N VAL A 599 -17.79 3.56 -3.54
CA VAL A 599 -17.55 4.35 -2.33
C VAL A 599 -18.57 4.04 -1.24
N LYS A 600 -18.14 4.21 0.00
CA LYS A 600 -19.00 4.25 1.17
C LYS A 600 -19.10 5.71 1.63
N VAL A 601 -20.33 6.20 1.76
CA VAL A 601 -20.64 7.58 2.17
C VAL A 601 -21.82 7.54 3.14
N ARG A 602 -21.60 7.89 4.42
CA ARG A 602 -22.64 7.96 5.47
C ARG A 602 -23.39 6.64 5.65
N GLY A 603 -22.69 5.52 5.57
CA GLY A 603 -23.22 4.16 5.68
C GLY A 603 -23.73 3.56 4.36
N PHE A 604 -23.93 4.38 3.32
CA PHE A 604 -24.47 3.92 2.04
C PHE A 604 -23.34 3.45 1.11
N ARG A 605 -23.52 2.25 0.52
CA ARG A 605 -22.67 1.71 -0.55
C ARG A 605 -23.15 2.31 -1.88
N ILE A 606 -22.38 3.25 -2.43
CA ILE A 606 -22.75 4.01 -3.64
C ILE A 606 -21.79 3.66 -4.77
N GLU A 607 -22.36 3.21 -5.90
CA GLU A 607 -21.65 3.09 -7.17
C GLU A 607 -21.65 4.46 -7.85
N LEU A 608 -20.49 5.10 -7.98
CA LEU A 608 -20.39 6.43 -8.62
C LEU A 608 -20.97 6.41 -10.05
N GLY A 609 -20.85 5.28 -10.75
CA GLY A 609 -21.44 5.05 -12.07
C GLY A 609 -22.99 5.10 -12.12
N GLU A 610 -23.70 4.76 -11.04
CA GLU A 610 -25.17 4.91 -10.97
C GLU A 610 -25.56 6.39 -11.00
N VAL A 611 -24.80 7.22 -10.27
CA VAL A 611 -25.00 8.68 -10.25
C VAL A 611 -24.55 9.33 -11.56
N GLU A 612 -23.42 8.90 -12.13
CA GLU A 612 -22.96 9.35 -13.45
C GLU A 612 -23.98 9.03 -14.56
N ASN A 613 -24.56 7.82 -14.56
CA ASN A 613 -25.55 7.42 -15.57
C ASN A 613 -26.86 8.21 -15.45
N ALA A 614 -27.35 8.44 -14.23
CA ALA A 614 -28.51 9.29 -14.00
C ALA A 614 -28.24 10.77 -14.37
N LEU A 615 -27.00 11.26 -14.22
CA LEU A 615 -26.61 12.58 -14.73
C LEU A 615 -26.62 12.62 -16.27
N ARG A 616 -26.06 11.62 -16.95
CA ARG A 616 -26.04 11.52 -18.42
C ARG A 616 -27.44 11.33 -19.03
N ALA A 617 -28.45 10.94 -18.24
CA ALA A 617 -29.84 10.86 -18.67
C ALA A 617 -30.55 12.24 -18.73
N ALA A 618 -29.97 13.28 -18.11
CA ALA A 618 -30.51 14.63 -18.17
C ALA A 618 -30.24 15.27 -19.55
N PRO A 619 -31.24 15.83 -20.26
CA PRO A 619 -31.07 16.32 -21.64
C PRO A 619 -29.99 17.40 -21.87
N ALA A 620 -29.60 18.14 -20.82
CA ALA A 620 -28.56 19.18 -20.89
C ALA A 620 -27.13 18.64 -20.68
N VAL A 621 -26.97 17.38 -20.26
CA VAL A 621 -25.68 16.78 -19.90
C VAL A 621 -25.16 15.94 -21.05
N LYS A 622 -23.97 16.28 -21.54
CA LYS A 622 -23.22 15.54 -22.56
C LYS A 622 -22.35 14.45 -21.94
N ASP A 623 -21.71 14.73 -20.81
CA ASP A 623 -21.00 13.74 -20.01
C ASP A 623 -20.94 14.16 -18.52
N ALA A 624 -20.73 13.20 -17.64
CA ALA A 624 -20.67 13.40 -16.20
C ALA A 624 -19.68 12.44 -15.52
N VAL A 625 -19.01 12.92 -14.48
CA VAL A 625 -18.14 12.12 -13.59
C VAL A 625 -18.47 12.48 -12.15
N VAL A 626 -18.62 11.48 -11.29
CA VAL A 626 -18.91 11.71 -9.86
C VAL A 626 -17.75 11.22 -9.03
N LEU A 627 -17.43 11.95 -7.96
CA LEU A 627 -16.40 11.62 -6.99
C LEU A 627 -16.97 11.74 -5.57
N ALA A 628 -16.56 10.83 -4.68
CA ALA A 628 -16.62 11.12 -3.25
C ALA A 628 -15.36 11.90 -2.86
N ARG A 629 -15.54 13.18 -2.51
CA ARG A 629 -14.47 14.03 -1.97
C ARG A 629 -14.61 14.15 -0.46
N GLU A 630 -13.47 14.30 0.19
CA GLU A 630 -13.34 14.49 1.63
C GLU A 630 -12.41 15.68 1.83
N ASP A 631 -12.99 16.88 1.79
CA ASP A 631 -12.23 18.14 1.88
C ASP A 631 -11.97 18.53 3.36
N SER A 632 -12.68 17.88 4.30
CA SER A 632 -12.47 17.90 5.76
C SER A 632 -12.50 16.47 6.30
N PRO A 633 -11.62 16.06 7.23
CA PRO A 633 -11.61 14.69 7.77
C PRO A 633 -12.97 14.28 8.35
N GLY A 634 -13.52 13.17 7.85
CA GLY A 634 -14.82 12.64 8.27
C GLY A 634 -16.06 13.21 7.56
N ASP A 635 -15.97 14.31 6.81
CA ASP A 635 -17.08 14.83 5.97
C ASP A 635 -16.88 14.48 4.50
N ARG A 636 -17.11 13.19 4.19
CA ARG A 636 -17.09 12.69 2.81
C ARG A 636 -18.41 12.99 2.12
N ARG A 637 -18.36 13.64 0.96
CA ARG A 637 -19.51 14.10 0.16
C ARG A 637 -19.35 13.78 -1.33
N LEU A 638 -20.47 13.54 -2.01
CA LEU A 638 -20.48 13.37 -3.47
C LEU A 638 -20.40 14.73 -4.18
N VAL A 639 -19.51 14.84 -5.17
CA VAL A 639 -19.36 15.99 -6.06
C VAL A 639 -19.46 15.50 -7.51
N ALA A 640 -20.34 16.13 -8.29
CA ALA A 640 -20.51 15.84 -9.71
C ALA A 640 -19.79 16.87 -10.57
N TYR A 641 -19.09 16.39 -11.58
CA TYR A 641 -18.44 17.16 -12.63
C TYR A 641 -19.21 16.91 -13.93
N VAL A 642 -19.80 17.95 -14.50
CA VAL A 642 -20.74 17.84 -15.62
C VAL A 642 -20.27 18.68 -16.81
N VAL A 643 -20.38 18.10 -18.01
CA VAL A 643 -20.11 18.75 -19.29
C VAL A 643 -21.41 18.83 -20.06
N GLY A 644 -21.75 20.00 -20.62
CA GLY A 644 -23.03 20.20 -21.30
C GLY A 644 -23.34 21.67 -21.58
N GLU A 645 -24.46 21.91 -22.25
CA GLU A 645 -24.93 23.26 -22.61
C GLU A 645 -26.11 23.66 -21.72
N ALA A 646 -26.17 24.94 -21.31
CA ALA A 646 -27.23 25.49 -20.45
C ALA A 646 -27.49 24.70 -19.14
N LEU A 647 -26.43 24.20 -18.50
CA LEU A 647 -26.49 23.41 -17.26
C LEU A 647 -27.04 24.22 -16.06
N ASP A 648 -28.32 24.02 -15.73
CA ASP A 648 -28.90 24.48 -14.46
C ASP A 648 -28.77 23.41 -13.37
N VAL A 649 -27.97 23.70 -12.34
CA VAL A 649 -27.76 22.85 -11.16
C VAL A 649 -29.08 22.51 -10.44
N THR A 650 -30.08 23.39 -10.49
CA THR A 650 -31.40 23.19 -9.87
C THR A 650 -32.18 22.12 -10.63
N ALA A 651 -32.27 22.25 -11.96
CA ALA A 651 -32.87 21.24 -12.83
C ALA A 651 -32.14 19.89 -12.76
N LEU A 652 -30.81 19.87 -12.73
CA LEU A 652 -30.03 18.63 -12.57
C LEU A 652 -30.30 17.95 -11.23
N ARG A 653 -30.33 18.71 -10.13
CA ARG A 653 -30.66 18.18 -8.80
C ARG A 653 -32.10 17.65 -8.74
N ALA A 654 -33.05 18.32 -9.41
CA ALA A 654 -34.43 17.87 -9.50
C ALA A 654 -34.55 16.56 -10.32
N HIS A 655 -33.86 16.45 -11.46
CA HIS A 655 -33.81 15.25 -12.28
C HIS A 655 -33.22 14.06 -11.51
N LEU A 656 -32.10 14.24 -10.79
CA LEU A 656 -31.53 13.17 -9.98
C LEU A 656 -32.47 12.72 -8.85
N LYS A 657 -33.20 13.64 -8.22
CA LYS A 657 -34.19 13.30 -7.18
C LYS A 657 -35.41 12.50 -7.69
N GLN A 658 -35.65 12.44 -9.00
CA GLN A 658 -36.68 11.58 -9.59
C GLN A 658 -36.20 10.11 -9.69
N HIS A 659 -34.93 9.91 -10.04
CA HIS A 659 -34.38 8.60 -10.41
C HIS A 659 -33.53 7.92 -9.31
N LEU A 660 -32.97 8.71 -8.39
CA LEU A 660 -32.04 8.26 -7.34
C LEU A 660 -32.56 8.55 -5.92
N PRO A 661 -32.19 7.72 -4.92
CA PRO A 661 -32.34 8.06 -3.50
C PRO A 661 -31.59 9.34 -3.13
N GLU A 662 -32.09 10.11 -2.15
CA GLU A 662 -31.51 11.41 -1.79
C GLU A 662 -30.03 11.35 -1.38
N TYR A 663 -29.59 10.26 -0.74
CA TYR A 663 -28.19 10.06 -0.33
C TYR A 663 -27.22 9.86 -1.52
N MET A 664 -27.73 9.54 -2.72
CA MET A 664 -26.93 9.43 -3.95
C MET A 664 -26.85 10.76 -4.73
N VAL A 665 -27.65 11.77 -4.36
CA VAL A 665 -27.66 13.06 -5.07
C VAL A 665 -26.44 13.89 -4.66
N PRO A 666 -25.58 14.33 -5.60
CA PRO A 666 -24.37 15.10 -5.31
C PRO A 666 -24.63 16.35 -4.46
N ALA A 667 -23.75 16.60 -3.49
CA ALA A 667 -23.80 17.80 -2.66
C ALA A 667 -23.47 19.04 -3.51
N ALA A 668 -22.43 18.94 -4.36
CA ALA A 668 -21.98 20.01 -5.25
C ALA A 668 -21.93 19.53 -6.73
N PHE A 669 -22.06 20.50 -7.64
CA PHE A 669 -21.99 20.32 -9.09
C PHE A 669 -20.97 21.32 -9.65
N VAL A 670 -20.06 20.85 -10.50
CA VAL A 670 -19.00 21.65 -11.12
C VAL A 670 -19.14 21.52 -12.63
N SER A 671 -19.36 22.64 -13.32
CA SER A 671 -19.42 22.69 -14.78
C SER A 671 -18.01 22.69 -15.38
N LEU A 672 -17.79 21.86 -16.40
CA LEU A 672 -16.54 21.80 -17.17
C LEU A 672 -16.84 21.87 -18.67
N GLU A 673 -15.95 22.48 -19.45
CA GLU A 673 -16.08 22.47 -20.93
C GLU A 673 -15.76 21.09 -21.51
N THR A 674 -14.81 20.38 -20.90
CA THR A 674 -14.47 18.98 -21.19
C THR A 674 -14.02 18.27 -19.92
N LEU A 675 -14.16 16.95 -19.86
CA LEU A 675 -13.55 16.15 -18.79
C LEU A 675 -12.04 16.01 -19.05
N PRO A 676 -11.16 16.23 -18.06
CA PRO A 676 -9.74 15.99 -18.23
C PRO A 676 -9.51 14.49 -18.49
N LEU A 677 -8.71 14.17 -19.51
CA LEU A 677 -8.38 12.79 -19.87
C LEU A 677 -6.89 12.51 -19.64
N THR A 678 -6.60 11.33 -19.11
CA THR A 678 -5.27 10.72 -19.12
C THR A 678 -4.79 10.44 -20.55
N SER A 679 -3.49 10.24 -20.73
CA SER A 679 -2.88 9.84 -22.02
C SER A 679 -3.46 8.57 -22.65
N ASN A 680 -4.17 7.74 -21.87
CA ASN A 680 -4.85 6.53 -22.32
C ASN A 680 -6.36 6.74 -22.61
N GLY A 681 -6.83 7.99 -22.70
CA GLY A 681 -8.22 8.33 -23.05
C GLY A 681 -9.26 8.10 -21.95
N LYS A 682 -8.84 7.71 -20.74
CA LYS A 682 -9.71 7.59 -19.55
C LYS A 682 -9.71 8.90 -18.76
N VAL A 683 -10.83 9.25 -18.13
CA VAL A 683 -10.93 10.45 -17.27
C VAL A 683 -9.85 10.48 -16.19
N ASP A 684 -9.10 11.58 -16.11
CA ASP A 684 -8.18 11.85 -15.01
C ASP A 684 -8.95 12.44 -13.82
N ARG A 685 -9.36 11.54 -12.93
CA ARG A 685 -10.07 11.90 -11.69
C ARG A 685 -9.22 12.71 -10.70
N LYS A 686 -7.88 12.75 -10.82
CA LYS A 686 -7.00 13.56 -9.96
C LYS A 686 -6.88 15.01 -10.47
N ALA A 687 -7.07 15.22 -11.77
CA ALA A 687 -7.06 16.55 -12.40
C ALA A 687 -8.40 17.31 -12.28
N LEU A 688 -9.43 16.71 -11.66
CA LEU A 688 -10.73 17.37 -11.47
C LEU A 688 -10.66 18.46 -10.37
N PRO A 689 -11.06 19.71 -10.66
CA PRO A 689 -10.82 20.85 -9.77
C PRO A 689 -11.63 20.76 -8.47
N ALA A 690 -11.19 21.48 -7.43
CA ALA A 690 -12.04 21.74 -6.26
C ALA A 690 -13.14 22.77 -6.64
N PRO A 691 -14.35 22.71 -6.04
CA PRO A 691 -15.35 23.75 -6.24
C PRO A 691 -14.89 25.04 -5.53
N ASP A 692 -14.70 26.14 -6.26
CA ASP A 692 -14.20 27.39 -5.68
C ASP A 692 -14.86 28.65 -6.28
N ALA A 693 -14.85 29.76 -5.53
CA ALA A 693 -15.84 30.84 -5.62
C ALA A 693 -15.48 32.02 -6.54
N SER A 694 -14.60 31.85 -7.53
CA SER A 694 -13.90 32.96 -8.22
C SER A 694 -13.79 32.86 -9.75
N THR A 695 -14.84 32.38 -10.44
CA THR A 695 -14.89 32.38 -11.92
C THR A 695 -15.11 33.78 -12.51
N LEU A 696 -14.09 34.63 -12.51
CA LEU A 696 -14.12 35.96 -13.14
C LEU A 696 -12.77 36.39 -13.76
N ARG A 697 -12.81 36.64 -15.09
CA ARG A 697 -11.96 37.51 -15.94
C ARG A 697 -10.74 36.91 -16.67
N ALA A 698 -10.32 37.65 -17.71
CA ALA A 698 -9.55 37.18 -18.87
C ALA A 698 -8.60 38.27 -19.43
N SER A 699 -7.73 37.84 -20.37
CA SER A 699 -7.04 38.60 -21.44
C SER A 699 -5.91 39.61 -21.10
N HIS A 700 -4.86 39.60 -21.93
CA HIS A 700 -3.72 40.55 -22.00
C HIS A 700 -3.41 40.95 -23.48
N ALA A 701 -2.51 41.92 -23.70
CA ALA A 701 -2.35 42.68 -24.97
C ALA A 701 -0.96 42.56 -25.65
N TYR A 702 -0.86 43.03 -26.91
CA TYR A 702 0.20 42.79 -27.91
C TYR A 702 1.39 43.80 -27.93
N GLU A 703 2.58 43.37 -28.39
CA GLU A 703 3.85 44.14 -28.43
C GLU A 703 4.78 43.76 -29.62
N ALA A 704 5.52 44.70 -30.24
CA ALA A 704 6.19 44.50 -31.56
C ALA A 704 7.72 44.15 -31.51
N PRO A 705 8.27 43.43 -32.53
CA PRO A 705 9.70 43.02 -32.62
C PRO A 705 10.72 44.17 -32.64
N ALA A 706 11.95 43.93 -32.15
CA ALA A 706 12.90 45.02 -31.84
C ALA A 706 14.34 44.89 -32.38
N THR A 707 14.73 43.79 -33.04
CA THR A 707 16.10 43.62 -33.59
C THR A 707 16.10 43.03 -35.01
N PRO A 708 17.16 43.22 -35.84
CA PRO A 708 17.18 42.69 -37.21
C PRO A 708 17.10 41.15 -37.31
N LEU A 709 17.43 40.43 -36.23
CA LEU A 709 17.25 38.99 -36.12
C LEU A 709 15.79 38.67 -35.77
N GLU A 710 15.20 39.39 -34.80
CA GLU A 710 13.78 39.28 -34.44
C GLU A 710 12.84 39.66 -35.59
N GLU A 711 13.13 40.71 -36.37
CA GLU A 711 12.36 41.14 -37.55
C GLU A 711 12.33 40.06 -38.63
N LYS A 712 13.50 39.44 -38.93
CA LYS A 712 13.59 38.33 -39.87
C LYS A 712 12.84 37.10 -39.36
N LEU A 713 12.94 36.79 -38.06
CA LEU A 713 12.19 35.69 -37.45
C LEU A 713 10.67 35.95 -37.50
N ALA A 714 10.22 37.17 -37.19
CA ALA A 714 8.81 37.56 -37.22
C ALA A 714 8.21 37.51 -38.63
N ALA A 715 8.96 37.96 -39.65
CA ALA A 715 8.54 37.82 -41.04
C ALA A 715 8.38 36.34 -41.46
N LEU A 716 9.34 35.48 -41.08
CA LEU A 716 9.26 34.04 -41.32
C LEU A 716 8.10 33.37 -40.56
N TRP A 717 7.74 33.85 -39.36
CA TRP A 717 6.59 33.35 -38.60
C TRP A 717 5.27 33.77 -39.24
N SER A 718 5.12 35.04 -39.65
CA SER A 718 3.93 35.53 -40.36
C SER A 718 3.67 34.73 -41.64
N GLU A 719 4.71 34.39 -42.41
CA GLU A 719 4.56 33.54 -43.61
C GLU A 719 4.12 32.09 -43.29
N VAL A 720 4.67 31.48 -42.25
CA VAL A 720 4.39 30.08 -41.89
C VAL A 720 3.03 29.93 -41.21
N LEU A 721 2.65 30.88 -40.36
CA LEU A 721 1.38 30.89 -39.61
C LEU A 721 0.22 31.59 -40.37
N ARG A 722 0.52 32.31 -41.46
CA ARG A 722 -0.45 33.08 -42.27
C ARG A 722 -1.22 34.17 -41.50
N VAL A 723 -0.60 34.76 -40.49
CA VAL A 723 -1.16 35.87 -39.70
C VAL A 723 -0.57 37.23 -40.14
N PRO A 724 -1.34 38.34 -40.12
CA PRO A 724 -0.89 39.61 -40.71
C PRO A 724 0.32 40.25 -40.04
N THR A 725 0.46 40.05 -38.72
CA THR A 725 1.50 40.62 -37.86
C THR A 725 1.80 39.65 -36.71
N VAL A 726 3.07 39.54 -36.31
CA VAL A 726 3.54 38.74 -35.17
C VAL A 726 4.36 39.63 -34.24
N GLY A 727 4.04 39.57 -32.95
CA GLY A 727 4.67 40.33 -31.88
C GLY A 727 5.96 39.72 -31.37
N ARG A 728 6.71 40.48 -30.58
CA ARG A 728 8.02 40.10 -30.01
C ARG A 728 7.91 39.03 -28.92
N THR A 729 6.84 39.16 -28.14
CA THR A 729 6.47 38.33 -27.00
C THR A 729 5.35 37.35 -27.33
N ASP A 730 4.79 37.42 -28.55
CA ASP A 730 3.80 36.46 -29.04
C ASP A 730 4.40 35.05 -29.11
N ASN A 731 3.62 34.07 -28.64
CA ASN A 731 4.03 32.67 -28.59
C ASN A 731 3.62 31.93 -29.87
N PHE A 732 4.58 31.23 -30.50
CA PHE A 732 4.40 30.48 -31.75
C PHE A 732 3.20 29.53 -31.71
N PHE A 733 2.96 28.88 -30.56
CA PHE A 733 1.91 27.88 -30.39
C PHE A 733 0.55 28.51 -30.07
N GLU A 734 0.53 29.64 -29.37
CA GLU A 734 -0.69 30.40 -29.07
C GLU A 734 -1.25 31.09 -30.31
N LEU A 735 -0.39 31.46 -31.26
CA LEU A 735 -0.76 31.94 -32.60
C LEU A 735 -1.18 30.81 -33.59
N GLY A 736 -1.45 29.59 -33.09
CA GLY A 736 -1.93 28.46 -33.89
C GLY A 736 -0.82 27.61 -34.54
N GLY A 737 0.45 27.84 -34.19
CA GLY A 737 1.55 26.98 -34.60
C GLY A 737 1.45 25.58 -33.99
N HIS A 738 1.67 24.54 -34.79
CA HIS A 738 1.71 23.15 -34.34
C HIS A 738 2.94 22.44 -34.90
N SER A 739 3.26 21.23 -34.41
CA SER A 739 4.55 20.54 -34.64
C SER A 739 4.98 20.40 -36.11
N LEU A 740 4.03 20.36 -37.05
CA LEU A 740 4.32 20.35 -38.49
C LEU A 740 4.77 21.72 -39.01
N LEU A 741 4.10 22.80 -38.60
CA LEU A 741 4.49 24.19 -38.91
C LEU A 741 5.79 24.57 -38.19
N ALA A 742 5.99 24.10 -36.96
CA ALA A 742 7.25 24.23 -36.22
C ALA A 742 8.42 23.63 -37.00
N THR A 743 8.22 22.46 -37.62
CA THR A 743 9.24 21.79 -38.44
C THR A 743 9.51 22.55 -39.75
N GLN A 744 8.48 23.10 -40.41
CA GLN A 744 8.64 23.95 -41.59
C GLN A 744 9.36 25.27 -41.27
N LEU A 745 9.02 25.90 -40.15
CA LEU A 745 9.67 27.11 -39.67
C LEU A 745 11.16 26.86 -39.40
N VAL A 746 11.51 25.80 -38.65
CA VAL A 746 12.91 25.45 -38.37
C VAL A 746 13.71 25.22 -39.65
N ALA A 747 13.13 24.58 -40.67
CA ALA A 747 13.77 24.41 -41.97
C ALA A 747 14.03 25.75 -42.70
N ARG A 748 13.08 26.70 -42.66
CA ARG A 748 13.26 28.04 -43.25
C ARG A 748 14.27 28.90 -42.49
N VAL A 749 14.25 28.85 -41.16
CA VAL A 749 15.19 29.58 -40.29
C VAL A 749 16.63 29.11 -40.54
N ARG A 750 16.86 27.79 -40.62
CA ARG A 750 18.16 27.21 -41.01
C ARG A 750 18.63 27.72 -42.37
N ALA A 751 17.75 27.71 -43.39
CA ALA A 751 18.08 28.13 -44.76
C ALA A 751 18.31 29.64 -44.93
N ALA A 752 17.67 30.48 -44.09
CA ALA A 752 17.75 31.93 -44.20
C ALA A 752 18.85 32.59 -43.34
N LEU A 753 19.36 31.87 -42.33
CA LEU A 753 20.30 32.41 -41.32
C LEU A 753 21.57 31.57 -41.11
N ASP A 754 21.72 30.43 -41.79
CA ASP A 754 22.91 29.55 -41.79
C ASP A 754 23.35 29.08 -40.38
N VAL A 755 22.37 28.60 -39.58
CA VAL A 755 22.55 28.17 -38.19
C VAL A 755 21.82 26.85 -37.90
N GLU A 756 22.45 25.96 -37.12
CA GLU A 756 21.88 24.68 -36.68
C GLU A 756 20.87 24.86 -35.53
N LEU A 757 19.58 24.92 -35.86
CA LEU A 757 18.48 25.04 -34.87
C LEU A 757 17.77 23.69 -34.63
N PRO A 758 17.95 23.01 -33.49
CA PRO A 758 17.18 21.81 -33.15
C PRO A 758 15.73 22.16 -32.79
N LEU A 759 14.76 21.32 -33.20
CA LEU A 759 13.33 21.60 -33.02
C LEU A 759 12.92 21.91 -31.57
N ARG A 760 13.57 21.30 -30.56
CA ARG A 760 13.29 21.59 -29.13
C ARG A 760 13.54 23.04 -28.76
N ALA A 761 14.46 23.74 -29.43
CA ALA A 761 14.78 25.13 -29.10
C ALA A 761 13.60 26.08 -29.42
N LEU A 762 12.76 25.76 -30.41
CA LEU A 762 11.51 26.50 -30.68
C LEU A 762 10.41 26.22 -29.64
N PHE A 763 10.43 25.06 -28.97
CA PHE A 763 9.51 24.76 -27.87
C PHE A 763 9.98 25.37 -26.53
N GLU A 764 11.29 25.40 -26.30
CA GLU A 764 11.89 25.92 -25.06
C GLU A 764 12.18 27.44 -25.11
N ALA A 765 11.99 28.06 -26.27
CA ALA A 765 12.05 29.51 -26.48
C ALA A 765 10.96 29.91 -27.50
N PRO A 766 9.67 29.85 -27.11
CA PRO A 766 8.54 29.86 -28.03
C PRO A 766 8.11 31.27 -28.48
N THR A 767 8.89 32.31 -28.21
CA THR A 767 8.66 33.70 -28.64
C THR A 767 9.81 34.20 -29.49
N ILE A 768 9.56 35.23 -30.31
CA ILE A 768 10.54 35.79 -31.25
C ILE A 768 11.84 36.22 -30.53
N ALA A 769 11.73 36.91 -29.40
CA ALA A 769 12.90 37.37 -28.63
C ALA A 769 13.71 36.19 -28.04
N ALA A 770 13.04 35.21 -27.43
CA ALA A 770 13.73 34.10 -26.75
C ALA A 770 14.46 33.18 -27.75
N LEU A 771 13.90 32.97 -28.94
CA LEU A 771 14.52 32.14 -29.97
C LEU A 771 15.79 32.78 -30.56
N ALA A 772 15.81 34.11 -30.65
CA ALA A 772 16.93 34.88 -31.18
C ALA A 772 18.19 34.78 -30.30
N GLU A 773 18.06 34.85 -28.98
CA GLU A 773 19.18 34.66 -28.04
C GLU A 773 19.76 33.25 -28.13
N ARG A 774 18.89 32.24 -28.25
CA ARG A 774 19.27 30.83 -28.13
C ARG A 774 20.08 30.29 -29.30
N LEU A 775 19.96 30.92 -30.47
CA LEU A 775 20.69 30.57 -31.69
C LEU A 775 22.21 30.86 -31.62
N GLN A 776 22.68 31.59 -30.60
CA GLN A 776 24.05 32.10 -30.54
C GLN A 776 25.05 31.19 -29.78
N GLN A 777 24.67 29.96 -29.33
CA GLN A 777 25.36 29.30 -28.20
C GLN A 777 25.56 27.74 -28.21
N ALA A 778 25.93 27.02 -29.28
CA ALA A 778 26.08 25.52 -29.20
C ALA A 778 27.20 24.81 -30.03
N SER A 779 28.11 24.05 -29.36
CA SER A 779 29.09 23.01 -29.84
C SER A 779 30.01 22.52 -28.67
N THR A 780 30.69 21.34 -28.59
CA THR A 780 30.67 20.00 -29.27
C THR A 780 31.50 18.94 -28.46
N THR A 781 30.97 17.71 -28.26
CA THR A 781 31.39 16.68 -27.27
C THR A 781 32.81 16.06 -27.28
N THR A 782 33.28 15.59 -26.10
CA THR A 782 34.70 15.29 -25.77
C THR A 782 35.01 13.84 -25.31
N ARG A 783 36.29 13.41 -25.41
CA ARG A 783 36.85 12.15 -24.85
C ARG A 783 37.32 12.29 -23.38
N LEU A 784 37.45 11.16 -22.66
CA LEU A 784 37.97 11.09 -21.28
C LEU A 784 39.45 11.55 -21.16
N PRO A 785 39.81 12.37 -20.15
CA PRO A 785 41.18 12.76 -19.85
C PRO A 785 41.91 11.75 -18.94
N PRO A 786 43.25 11.66 -19.02
CA PRO A 786 44.06 10.78 -18.17
C PRO A 786 44.05 11.23 -16.69
N LEU A 787 44.11 10.27 -15.77
CA LEU A 787 44.32 10.51 -14.35
C LEU A 787 45.83 10.55 -14.09
N THR A 788 46.35 11.72 -13.76
CA THR A 788 47.76 11.95 -13.45
C THR A 788 47.89 12.78 -12.17
N ARG A 789 49.06 12.73 -11.53
CA ARG A 789 49.36 13.52 -10.33
C ARG A 789 49.55 14.99 -10.71
N THR A 790 48.49 15.79 -10.59
CA THR A 790 48.42 17.19 -11.05
C THR A 790 48.17 18.21 -9.93
N ARG A 791 48.07 17.76 -8.68
CA ARG A 791 47.80 18.59 -7.51
C ARG A 791 48.81 19.75 -7.36
N THR A 792 48.28 20.95 -7.13
CA THR A 792 49.02 22.16 -6.71
C THR A 792 49.02 22.33 -5.19
N GLU A 793 49.83 23.26 -4.67
CA GLU A 793 49.71 23.71 -3.27
C GLU A 793 48.36 24.41 -3.04
N GLY A 794 47.76 24.20 -1.87
CA GLY A 794 46.45 24.74 -1.48
C GLY A 794 45.43 23.68 -1.00
N PRO A 795 44.23 24.11 -0.56
CA PRO A 795 43.12 23.23 -0.20
C PRO A 795 42.70 22.32 -1.36
N GLN A 796 42.36 21.06 -1.09
CA GLN A 796 41.95 20.11 -2.12
C GLN A 796 40.43 19.86 -2.06
N PRO A 797 39.71 19.82 -3.20
CA PRO A 797 38.27 19.60 -3.18
C PRO A 797 37.95 18.17 -2.73
N LEU A 798 36.77 17.97 -2.12
CA LEU A 798 36.22 16.63 -1.86
C LEU A 798 35.78 15.99 -3.18
N SER A 799 35.86 14.67 -3.28
CA SER A 799 35.10 13.92 -4.30
C SER A 799 33.59 14.09 -4.07
N PHE A 800 32.75 13.74 -5.06
CA PHE A 800 31.29 13.88 -4.90
C PHE A 800 30.76 12.99 -3.74
N ALA A 801 31.25 11.75 -3.64
CA ALA A 801 30.88 10.83 -2.57
C ALA A 801 31.32 11.34 -1.17
N GLN A 802 32.52 11.90 -1.05
CA GLN A 802 32.97 12.54 0.19
C GLN A 802 32.10 13.74 0.56
N GLN A 803 31.74 14.61 -0.41
CA GLN A 803 30.90 15.78 -0.15
C GLN A 803 29.54 15.39 0.43
N ARG A 804 28.94 14.29 -0.06
CA ARG A 804 27.70 13.76 0.53
C ARG A 804 27.91 13.27 1.97
N LEU A 805 28.95 12.50 2.26
CA LEU A 805 29.17 12.02 3.63
C LEU A 805 29.46 13.18 4.60
N TRP A 806 30.22 14.19 4.16
CA TRP A 806 30.41 15.42 4.91
C TRP A 806 29.07 16.14 5.16
N PHE A 807 28.22 16.31 4.13
CA PHE A 807 26.89 16.91 4.30
C PHE A 807 25.97 16.11 5.26
N LEU A 808 26.04 14.77 5.23
CA LEU A 808 25.28 13.93 6.15
C LEU A 808 25.77 14.02 7.60
N ASP A 809 27.08 14.19 7.80
CA ASP A 809 27.71 14.48 9.10
C ASP A 809 27.30 15.87 9.63
N GLN A 810 27.24 16.90 8.77
CA GLN A 810 26.73 18.22 9.18
C GLN A 810 25.24 18.21 9.55
N LEU A 811 24.43 17.32 8.95
CA LEU A 811 23.01 17.15 9.30
C LEU A 811 22.79 16.32 10.57
N ALA A 812 23.69 15.40 10.89
CA ALA A 812 23.62 14.53 12.06
C ALA A 812 25.02 14.33 12.66
N PRO A 813 25.55 15.34 13.38
CA PRO A 813 26.82 15.22 14.07
C PRO A 813 26.78 14.05 15.06
N ASP A 814 27.95 13.45 15.29
CA ASP A 814 28.14 12.32 16.20
C ASP A 814 27.39 11.02 15.82
N ASP A 815 26.95 10.87 14.55
CA ASP A 815 26.40 9.61 14.05
C ASP A 815 27.48 8.58 13.65
N ALA A 816 27.50 7.45 14.35
CA ALA A 816 28.39 6.32 14.05
C ALA A 816 27.92 5.42 12.90
N SER A 817 26.77 5.69 12.24
CA SER A 817 26.24 4.83 11.16
C SER A 817 27.16 4.73 9.93
N TYR A 818 28.11 5.65 9.76
CA TYR A 818 29.13 5.63 8.72
C TYR A 818 30.52 5.17 9.20
N ASN A 819 30.59 4.53 10.37
CA ASN A 819 31.77 3.77 10.77
C ASN A 819 31.87 2.47 9.95
N LEU A 820 33.10 2.06 9.66
CA LEU A 820 33.48 0.76 9.09
C LEU A 820 34.34 0.03 10.12
N PRO A 821 33.73 -0.65 11.11
CA PRO A 821 34.44 -1.46 12.08
C PRO A 821 34.82 -2.81 11.47
N VAL A 822 36.05 -3.25 11.72
CA VAL A 822 36.53 -4.61 11.43
C VAL A 822 37.18 -5.16 12.68
N THR A 823 36.79 -6.39 13.04
CA THR A 823 37.33 -7.11 14.20
C THR A 823 38.01 -8.38 13.73
N LEU A 824 39.29 -8.52 14.08
CA LEU A 824 40.13 -9.66 13.70
C LEU A 824 40.63 -10.36 14.96
N ARG A 825 40.24 -11.61 15.17
CA ARG A 825 40.87 -12.50 16.14
C ARG A 825 42.21 -12.98 15.56
N LEU A 826 43.27 -12.78 16.32
CA LEU A 826 44.65 -13.08 15.98
C LEU A 826 45.14 -14.21 16.89
N LEU A 827 45.44 -15.37 16.32
CA LEU A 827 45.84 -16.58 17.05
C LEU A 827 47.28 -16.93 16.73
N GLY A 828 48.13 -17.05 17.75
CA GLY A 828 49.57 -17.24 17.66
C GLY A 828 50.36 -16.12 18.34
N HIS A 829 51.68 -16.24 18.33
CA HIS A 829 52.58 -15.28 18.98
C HIS A 829 52.64 -13.96 18.19
N LEU A 830 52.14 -12.87 18.77
CA LEU A 830 51.99 -11.57 18.11
C LEU A 830 53.09 -10.59 18.53
N ASP A 831 53.90 -10.13 17.58
CA ASP A 831 54.80 -8.98 17.79
C ASP A 831 53.98 -7.67 17.70
N VAL A 832 53.60 -7.14 18.86
CA VAL A 832 52.79 -5.92 18.96
C VAL A 832 53.52 -4.69 18.41
N GLU A 833 54.84 -4.62 18.48
CA GLU A 833 55.60 -3.47 17.96
C GLU A 833 55.75 -3.54 16.43
N ALA A 834 55.95 -4.74 15.86
CA ALA A 834 55.86 -4.92 14.41
C ALA A 834 54.47 -4.53 13.88
N LEU A 835 53.39 -4.86 14.60
CA LEU A 835 52.02 -4.46 14.23
C LEU A 835 51.81 -2.94 14.33
N ARG A 836 52.31 -2.30 15.40
CA ARG A 836 52.27 -0.84 15.56
C ARG A 836 53.00 -0.13 14.40
N ARG A 837 54.21 -0.61 14.05
CA ARG A 837 55.01 -0.09 12.93
C ARG A 837 54.36 -0.34 11.58
N ALA A 838 53.64 -1.46 11.42
CA ALA A 838 52.88 -1.75 10.20
C ALA A 838 51.76 -0.73 9.97
N PHE A 839 50.99 -0.37 11.01
CA PHE A 839 50.01 0.72 10.92
C PHE A 839 50.65 2.09 10.67
N GLU A 840 51.77 2.40 11.34
CA GLU A 840 52.53 3.64 11.14
C GLU A 840 52.97 3.83 9.68
N ALA A 841 53.53 2.78 9.07
CA ALA A 841 53.92 2.78 7.66
C ALA A 841 52.71 2.87 6.71
N LEU A 842 51.58 2.22 7.02
CA LEU A 842 50.35 2.27 6.23
C LEU A 842 49.75 3.69 6.21
N VAL A 843 49.68 4.35 7.38
CA VAL A 843 49.15 5.72 7.53
C VAL A 843 50.07 6.75 6.87
N ALA A 844 51.39 6.53 6.89
CA ALA A 844 52.33 7.35 6.13
C ALA A 844 52.09 7.23 4.60
N ARG A 845 51.88 6.00 4.11
CA ARG A 845 51.72 5.64 2.70
C ARG A 845 50.42 6.14 2.05
N HIS A 846 49.28 5.99 2.72
CA HIS A 846 47.97 6.39 2.18
C HIS A 846 47.51 7.73 2.76
N GLU A 847 47.47 8.77 1.92
CA GLU A 847 47.09 10.13 2.37
C GLU A 847 45.68 10.18 2.98
N ALA A 848 44.76 9.35 2.49
CA ALA A 848 43.39 9.27 2.99
C ALA A 848 43.31 8.97 4.50
N LEU A 849 44.19 8.10 5.04
CA LEU A 849 44.19 7.72 6.46
C LEU A 849 44.62 8.87 7.40
N ARG A 850 45.31 9.88 6.86
CA ARG A 850 45.77 11.09 7.54
C ARG A 850 45.14 12.37 6.96
N THR A 851 43.90 12.25 6.46
CA THR A 851 43.10 13.37 5.95
C THR A 851 41.99 13.75 6.92
N THR A 852 41.79 15.05 7.13
CA THR A 852 40.60 15.62 7.79
C THR A 852 39.86 16.56 6.84
N PHE A 853 38.65 16.97 7.21
CA PHE A 853 37.77 17.78 6.38
C PHE A 853 37.41 19.08 7.11
N PHE A 854 37.41 20.20 6.39
CA PHE A 854 37.09 21.51 6.94
C PHE A 854 36.27 22.33 5.94
N GLU A 855 35.56 23.33 6.44
CA GLU A 855 34.83 24.29 5.61
C GLU A 855 35.64 25.59 5.46
N GLU A 856 35.62 26.16 4.25
CA GLU A 856 36.14 27.48 3.94
C GLU A 856 35.17 28.13 2.95
N GLU A 857 34.68 29.34 3.26
CA GLU A 857 33.68 30.08 2.46
C GLU A 857 32.42 29.28 2.05
N GLY A 858 31.92 28.40 2.93
CA GLY A 858 30.74 27.56 2.64
C GLY A 858 31.03 26.36 1.73
N GLN A 859 32.29 26.06 1.43
CA GLN A 859 32.71 24.88 0.65
C GLN A 859 33.59 23.95 1.50
N PRO A 860 33.40 22.62 1.41
CA PRO A 860 34.25 21.67 2.11
C PRO A 860 35.55 21.39 1.35
N PHE A 861 36.64 21.22 2.08
CA PHE A 861 37.98 20.89 1.57
C PHE A 861 38.66 19.79 2.39
N GLN A 862 39.58 19.06 1.75
CA GLN A 862 40.44 18.05 2.35
C GLN A 862 41.72 18.70 2.90
N ARG A 863 42.11 18.32 4.13
CA ARG A 863 43.38 18.68 4.77
C ARG A 863 44.20 17.42 5.02
N ILE A 864 45.24 17.24 4.23
CA ILE A 864 46.17 16.09 4.33
C ILE A 864 47.29 16.49 5.28
N HIS A 865 47.38 15.81 6.42
CA HIS A 865 48.41 16.05 7.45
C HIS A 865 49.72 15.35 7.09
N ALA A 866 50.85 15.83 7.64
CA ALA A 866 52.12 15.14 7.52
C ALA A 866 52.08 13.76 8.23
N PRO A 867 52.91 12.78 7.82
CA PRO A 867 53.05 11.52 8.56
C PRO A 867 53.46 11.78 10.02
N ALA A 868 52.85 11.04 10.95
CA ALA A 868 53.10 11.13 12.39
C ALA A 868 53.27 9.73 13.00
N SER A 869 53.80 9.66 14.22
CA SER A 869 53.95 8.39 14.95
C SER A 869 52.60 7.75 15.27
N TRP A 870 52.49 6.43 15.11
CA TRP A 870 51.25 5.70 15.38
C TRP A 870 51.25 5.04 16.76
N ALA A 871 50.13 5.16 17.48
CA ALA A 871 49.88 4.48 18.73
C ALA A 871 48.93 3.30 18.53
N LEU A 872 49.27 2.16 19.11
CA LEU A 872 48.38 0.99 19.20
C LEU A 872 48.09 0.72 20.68
N PRO A 873 47.00 1.29 21.24
CA PRO A 873 46.59 1.01 22.61
C PRO A 873 46.27 -0.49 22.80
N VAL A 874 46.67 -1.02 23.95
CA VAL A 874 46.46 -2.42 24.33
C VAL A 874 45.68 -2.49 25.64
N GLU A 875 44.59 -3.26 25.68
CA GLU A 875 43.82 -3.58 26.89
C GLU A 875 44.00 -5.07 27.19
N ASP A 876 44.52 -5.40 28.38
CA ASP A 876 44.84 -6.77 28.78
C ASP A 876 43.65 -7.41 29.51
N LEU A 877 42.95 -8.31 28.82
CA LEU A 877 41.80 -9.07 29.31
C LEU A 877 42.20 -10.47 29.82
N SER A 878 43.48 -10.81 29.90
CA SER A 878 43.93 -12.11 30.42
C SER A 878 43.58 -12.29 31.91
N GLY A 879 43.44 -11.19 32.66
CA GLY A 879 42.94 -11.18 34.04
C GLY A 879 41.41 -11.25 34.19
N VAL A 880 40.64 -11.16 33.10
CA VAL A 880 39.18 -11.36 33.11
C VAL A 880 38.88 -12.87 33.17
N GLU A 881 37.85 -13.24 33.93
CA GLU A 881 37.36 -14.63 34.02
C GLU A 881 37.07 -15.19 32.62
N GLU A 882 37.56 -16.40 32.34
CA GLU A 882 37.49 -17.01 31.01
C GLU A 882 36.04 -17.12 30.48
N SER A 883 35.09 -17.44 31.36
CA SER A 883 33.64 -17.48 31.08
C SER A 883 33.06 -16.16 30.56
N SER A 884 33.67 -15.03 30.94
CA SER A 884 33.20 -13.67 30.67
C SER A 884 34.04 -12.95 29.62
N ARG A 885 35.19 -13.51 29.22
CA ARG A 885 36.18 -12.85 28.36
C ARG A 885 35.65 -12.57 26.94
N ASP A 886 34.89 -13.49 26.35
CA ASP A 886 34.26 -13.27 25.03
C ASP A 886 33.16 -12.20 25.09
N ALA A 887 32.36 -12.19 26.17
CA ALA A 887 31.32 -11.18 26.37
C ALA A 887 31.92 -9.77 26.55
N GLU A 888 33.01 -9.66 27.32
CA GLU A 888 33.73 -8.40 27.51
C GLU A 888 34.43 -7.93 26.22
N THR A 889 35.02 -8.87 25.46
CA THR A 889 35.57 -8.61 24.12
C THR A 889 34.51 -8.01 23.20
N LEU A 890 33.33 -8.61 23.14
CA LEU A 890 32.20 -8.13 22.32
C LEU A 890 31.71 -6.75 22.80
N ARG A 891 31.64 -6.52 24.12
CA ARG A 891 31.24 -5.24 24.71
C ARG A 891 32.21 -4.11 24.31
N LEU A 892 33.51 -4.36 24.39
CA LEU A 892 34.56 -3.41 24.03
C LEU A 892 34.58 -3.14 22.52
N ALA A 893 34.47 -4.19 21.70
CA ALA A 893 34.38 -4.09 20.25
C ALA A 893 33.14 -3.29 19.79
N THR A 894 31.98 -3.55 20.41
CA THR A 894 30.73 -2.80 20.13
C THR A 894 30.84 -1.34 20.54
N ARG A 895 31.49 -1.04 21.67
CA ARG A 895 31.76 0.34 22.13
C ARG A 895 32.62 1.10 21.13
N GLU A 896 33.72 0.50 20.69
CA GLU A 896 34.66 1.09 19.73
C GLU A 896 34.02 1.30 18.35
N ALA A 897 33.27 0.30 17.85
CA ALA A 897 32.52 0.40 16.60
C ALA A 897 31.48 1.53 16.60
N ARG A 898 30.88 1.83 17.76
CA ARG A 898 29.86 2.88 17.93
C ARG A 898 30.40 4.24 18.36
N GLN A 899 31.70 4.37 18.64
CA GLN A 899 32.26 5.68 18.95
C GLN A 899 32.31 6.54 17.67
N PRO A 900 31.71 7.74 17.64
CA PRO A 900 31.69 8.58 16.44
C PRO A 900 33.09 9.05 16.01
N PHE A 901 33.18 9.61 14.80
CA PHE A 901 34.34 10.38 14.34
C PHE A 901 33.91 11.82 14.10
N HIS A 902 34.76 12.80 14.46
CA HIS A 902 34.56 14.19 14.05
C HIS A 902 35.42 14.47 12.82
N LEU A 903 34.81 14.80 11.67
CA LEU A 903 35.54 14.87 10.39
C LEU A 903 36.66 15.93 10.35
N GLY A 904 36.57 16.97 11.20
CA GLY A 904 37.62 17.98 11.37
C GLY A 904 38.82 17.55 12.23
N HIS A 905 38.67 16.51 13.06
CA HIS A 905 39.67 16.07 14.05
C HIS A 905 40.12 14.64 13.76
N GLY A 906 41.28 14.50 13.13
CA GLY A 906 41.84 13.21 12.71
C GLY A 906 42.82 12.59 13.73
N PRO A 907 43.32 11.38 13.46
CA PRO A 907 43.05 10.57 12.26
C PRO A 907 41.65 9.94 12.23
N LEU A 908 41.10 9.73 11.04
CA LEU A 908 39.78 9.09 10.83
C LEU A 908 39.87 7.55 10.76
N LEU A 909 40.82 7.01 11.53
CA LEU A 909 41.17 5.61 11.74
C LEU A 909 41.47 5.46 13.23
N ARG A 910 40.91 4.44 13.87
CA ARG A 910 41.28 3.99 15.22
C ARG A 910 41.65 2.51 15.18
N THR A 911 42.68 2.16 15.94
CA THR A 911 43.16 0.79 16.10
C THR A 911 43.30 0.48 17.58
N PHE A 912 42.79 -0.65 18.04
CA PHE A 912 42.82 -1.05 19.45
C PHE A 912 43.06 -2.56 19.56
N LEU A 913 43.94 -2.99 20.47
CA LEU A 913 44.30 -4.40 20.63
C LEU A 913 43.81 -4.92 21.99
N LEU A 914 42.93 -5.91 21.96
CA LEU A 914 42.51 -6.66 23.15
C LEU A 914 43.41 -7.89 23.28
N LYS A 915 44.13 -8.03 24.39
CA LYS A 915 44.94 -9.23 24.68
C LYS A 915 44.13 -10.20 25.52
N LEU A 916 43.83 -11.39 24.98
CA LEU A 916 43.01 -12.41 25.65
C LEU A 916 43.88 -13.44 26.40
N SER A 917 45.04 -13.78 25.83
CA SER A 917 46.07 -14.63 26.43
C SER A 917 47.45 -14.29 25.83
N ALA A 918 48.47 -15.13 26.03
CA ALA A 918 49.78 -14.94 25.39
C ALA A 918 49.72 -15.10 23.85
N ASP A 919 48.85 -16.00 23.36
CA ASP A 919 48.76 -16.41 21.95
C ASP A 919 47.37 -16.13 21.34
N SER A 920 46.57 -15.26 21.97
CA SER A 920 45.24 -14.90 21.50
C SER A 920 44.97 -13.42 21.75
N HIS A 921 44.70 -12.69 20.67
CA HIS A 921 44.40 -11.27 20.67
C HIS A 921 43.18 -10.98 19.78
N VAL A 922 42.53 -9.84 19.99
CA VAL A 922 41.50 -9.32 19.09
C VAL A 922 41.86 -7.88 18.72
N LEU A 923 42.14 -7.67 17.43
CA LEU A 923 42.45 -6.37 16.85
C LEU A 923 41.17 -5.72 16.33
N LEU A 924 40.85 -4.55 16.87
CA LEU A 924 39.78 -3.68 16.42
C LEU A 924 40.37 -2.63 15.46
N VAL A 925 39.80 -2.50 14.28
CA VAL A 925 40.17 -1.47 13.28
C VAL A 925 38.89 -0.77 12.83
N THR A 926 38.71 0.49 13.22
CA THR A 926 37.53 1.28 12.86
C THR A 926 37.95 2.47 12.02
N MET A 927 37.35 2.65 10.85
CA MET A 927 37.54 3.83 10.00
C MET A 927 36.22 4.55 9.74
N HIS A 928 36.26 5.84 9.45
CA HIS A 928 35.09 6.51 8.89
C HIS A 928 34.98 6.26 7.37
N HIS A 929 33.77 6.03 6.86
CA HIS A 929 33.52 5.69 5.45
C HIS A 929 33.93 6.82 4.47
N ILE A 930 34.19 8.04 4.95
CA ILE A 930 34.69 9.15 4.11
C ILE A 930 36.16 8.98 3.67
N VAL A 931 36.95 8.14 4.34
CA VAL A 931 38.35 7.85 4.01
C VAL A 931 38.59 6.41 3.54
N SER A 932 37.57 5.56 3.53
CA SER A 932 37.69 4.14 3.20
C SER A 932 36.37 3.55 2.69
N ASP A 933 36.45 2.47 1.92
CA ASP A 933 35.33 1.67 1.44
C ASP A 933 35.62 0.16 1.54
N GLY A 934 34.65 -0.68 1.14
CA GLY A 934 34.80 -2.14 1.24
C GLY A 934 36.01 -2.72 0.50
N TRP A 935 36.42 -2.12 -0.62
CA TRP A 935 37.62 -2.55 -1.35
C TRP A 935 38.90 -2.06 -0.65
N SER A 936 38.88 -0.86 -0.08
CA SER A 936 39.97 -0.31 0.74
C SER A 936 40.28 -1.19 1.94
N MET A 937 39.29 -1.85 2.55
CA MET A 937 39.54 -2.87 3.59
C MET A 937 40.44 -4.00 3.09
N GLY A 938 40.21 -4.48 1.86
CA GLY A 938 41.03 -5.51 1.24
C GLY A 938 42.45 -5.02 0.94
N VAL A 939 42.64 -3.74 0.55
CA VAL A 939 43.96 -3.12 0.40
C VAL A 939 44.67 -3.04 1.75
N LEU A 940 43.98 -2.52 2.78
CA LEU A 940 44.50 -2.38 4.14
C LEU A 940 44.99 -3.70 4.69
N ILE A 941 44.19 -4.77 4.62
CA ILE A 941 44.56 -6.09 5.16
C ILE A 941 45.79 -6.66 4.44
N ARG A 942 45.87 -6.56 3.11
CA ARG A 942 47.01 -7.06 2.32
C ARG A 942 48.31 -6.30 2.62
N GLU A 943 48.26 -4.98 2.63
CA GLU A 943 49.45 -4.17 2.90
C GLU A 943 49.87 -4.27 4.37
N LEU A 944 48.93 -4.28 5.32
CA LEU A 944 49.23 -4.48 6.75
C LEU A 944 49.92 -5.83 6.99
N ALA A 945 49.46 -6.91 6.36
CA ALA A 945 50.10 -8.23 6.45
C ALA A 945 51.55 -8.20 5.94
N SER A 946 51.80 -7.61 4.75
CA SER A 946 53.14 -7.50 4.16
C SER A 946 54.09 -6.59 4.98
N LEU A 947 53.55 -5.51 5.55
CA LEU A 947 54.30 -4.61 6.45
C LEU A 947 54.63 -5.31 7.77
N TYR A 948 53.68 -6.05 8.34
CA TYR A 948 53.89 -6.85 9.56
C TYR A 948 54.97 -7.91 9.36
N GLU A 949 54.87 -8.72 8.30
CA GLU A 949 55.88 -9.72 7.91
C GLU A 949 57.28 -9.10 7.78
N SER A 950 57.35 -7.91 7.15
CA SER A 950 58.62 -7.20 6.99
C SER A 950 59.20 -6.81 8.35
N PHE A 951 58.41 -6.18 9.22
CA PHE A 951 58.91 -5.67 10.50
C PHE A 951 59.21 -6.77 11.53
N SER A 952 58.38 -7.81 11.64
CA SER A 952 58.63 -8.96 12.54
C SER A 952 59.85 -9.77 12.10
N GLY A 953 60.05 -9.93 10.79
CA GLY A 953 61.26 -10.53 10.22
C GLY A 953 62.50 -9.63 10.21
N GLY A 954 62.45 -8.41 10.76
CA GLY A 954 63.57 -7.46 10.77
C GLY A 954 63.99 -6.93 9.38
N ARG A 955 63.15 -7.08 8.37
CA ARG A 955 63.37 -6.67 6.98
C ARG A 955 62.86 -5.25 6.74
N ALA A 956 63.45 -4.56 5.75
CA ALA A 956 62.90 -3.29 5.26
C ALA A 956 61.66 -3.58 4.37
N PRO A 957 60.52 -2.88 4.54
CA PRO A 957 59.36 -3.08 3.69
C PRO A 957 59.61 -2.78 2.21
N SER A 958 59.02 -3.58 1.34
CA SER A 958 59.07 -3.38 -0.12
C SER A 958 57.66 -3.39 -0.71
N LEU A 959 57.07 -2.20 -0.82
CA LEU A 959 55.80 -1.98 -1.52
C LEU A 959 56.04 -1.01 -2.69
N PRO A 960 55.44 -1.24 -3.88
CA PRO A 960 55.60 -0.34 -5.02
C PRO A 960 55.05 1.06 -4.70
N PRO A 961 55.64 2.14 -5.25
CA PRO A 961 55.13 3.50 -5.06
C PRO A 961 53.73 3.65 -5.66
N LEU A 962 52.86 4.39 -4.98
CA LEU A 962 51.52 4.69 -5.48
C LEU A 962 51.62 5.74 -6.61
N PRO A 963 51.00 5.51 -7.79
CA PRO A 963 51.13 6.42 -8.94
C PRO A 963 50.39 7.75 -8.74
N VAL A 964 49.29 7.72 -7.98
CA VAL A 964 48.47 8.88 -7.57
C VAL A 964 47.99 8.67 -6.13
N GLN A 965 47.44 9.70 -5.51
CA GLN A 965 46.78 9.63 -4.20
C GLN A 965 45.28 9.95 -4.34
N TYR A 966 44.48 9.71 -3.28
CA TYR A 966 43.03 9.92 -3.34
C TYR A 966 42.63 11.36 -3.71
N ALA A 967 43.39 12.36 -3.27
CA ALA A 967 43.13 13.76 -3.63
C ALA A 967 43.34 14.06 -5.12
N ASP A 968 44.27 13.38 -5.80
CA ASP A 968 44.42 13.50 -7.26
C ASP A 968 43.18 12.96 -7.99
N PHE A 969 42.61 11.83 -7.51
CA PHE A 969 41.34 11.30 -8.02
C PHE A 969 40.17 12.25 -7.78
N ALA A 970 40.04 12.83 -6.58
CA ALA A 970 38.99 13.79 -6.26
C ALA A 970 39.06 15.03 -7.17
N LEU A 971 40.26 15.56 -7.42
CA LEU A 971 40.50 16.68 -8.32
C LEU A 971 40.17 16.32 -9.79
N TRP A 972 40.65 15.17 -10.28
CA TRP A 972 40.34 14.67 -11.62
C TRP A 972 38.84 14.48 -11.84
N GLN A 973 38.13 13.85 -10.88
CA GLN A 973 36.68 13.64 -10.95
C GLN A 973 35.92 14.98 -11.05
N ARG A 974 36.35 15.98 -10.26
CA ARG A 974 35.75 17.33 -10.31
C ARG A 974 35.99 18.05 -11.63
N GLN A 975 37.18 17.93 -12.23
CA GLN A 975 37.54 18.60 -13.48
C GLN A 975 36.91 17.94 -14.71
N TRP A 976 36.87 16.60 -14.72
CA TRP A 976 36.38 15.83 -15.86
C TRP A 976 34.85 15.84 -15.99
N LEU A 977 34.13 15.68 -14.87
CA LEU A 977 32.69 15.48 -14.86
C LEU A 977 31.92 16.82 -14.86
N GLN A 978 32.15 17.63 -15.89
CA GLN A 978 31.52 18.93 -16.11
C GLN A 978 31.06 19.11 -17.57
N GLY A 979 30.20 20.11 -17.80
CA GLY A 979 29.72 20.48 -19.14
C GLY A 979 29.15 19.30 -19.92
N GLU A 980 29.51 19.21 -21.20
CA GLU A 980 28.97 18.19 -22.12
C GLU A 980 29.26 16.74 -21.69
N THR A 981 30.37 16.50 -20.96
CA THR A 981 30.67 15.17 -20.39
C THR A 981 29.62 14.78 -19.35
N LEU A 982 29.30 15.71 -18.46
CA LEU A 982 28.26 15.51 -17.44
C LEU A 982 26.89 15.35 -18.12
N ASP A 983 26.55 16.16 -19.11
CA ASP A 983 25.30 16.03 -19.86
C ASP A 983 25.18 14.70 -20.62
N ALA A 984 26.26 14.20 -21.21
CA ALA A 984 26.27 12.90 -21.89
C ALA A 984 26.01 11.75 -20.91
N GLN A 985 26.70 11.74 -19.77
CA GLN A 985 26.51 10.74 -18.70
C GLN A 985 25.11 10.83 -18.09
N LEU A 986 24.62 12.05 -17.79
CA LEU A 986 23.25 12.29 -17.34
C LEU A 986 22.21 11.87 -18.38
N GLY A 987 22.51 11.96 -19.67
CA GLY A 987 21.58 11.62 -20.75
C GLY A 987 21.07 10.19 -20.68
N TYR A 988 21.92 9.23 -20.32
CA TYR A 988 21.51 7.83 -20.07
C TYR A 988 20.55 7.75 -18.88
N TRP A 989 20.95 8.27 -17.71
CA TRP A 989 20.17 8.14 -16.49
C TRP A 989 18.85 8.94 -16.52
N LYS A 990 18.83 10.12 -17.18
CA LYS A 990 17.61 10.89 -17.49
C LYS A 990 16.59 10.05 -18.26
N ARG A 991 17.01 9.17 -19.18
CA ARG A 991 16.12 8.24 -19.89
C ARG A 991 15.69 7.06 -19.02
N GLN A 992 16.63 6.39 -18.33
CA GLN A 992 16.31 5.18 -17.55
C GLN A 992 15.41 5.47 -16.34
N LEU A 993 15.58 6.63 -15.70
CA LEU A 993 14.82 7.02 -14.51
C LEU A 993 13.60 7.91 -14.84
N ALA A 994 13.31 8.17 -16.11
CA ALA A 994 12.12 8.90 -16.55
C ALA A 994 10.85 8.20 -16.07
N GLY A 995 10.08 8.86 -15.20
CA GLY A 995 8.89 8.27 -14.59
C GLY A 995 9.17 6.99 -13.79
N ALA A 996 10.34 6.87 -13.17
CA ALA A 996 10.58 5.87 -12.13
C ALA A 996 9.66 6.15 -10.91
N PRO A 997 9.25 5.11 -10.14
CA PRO A 997 8.52 5.34 -8.90
C PRO A 997 9.36 6.21 -7.95
N SER A 998 8.74 7.20 -7.30
CA SER A 998 9.45 8.02 -6.30
C SER A 998 9.82 7.21 -5.05
N ALA A 999 9.05 6.16 -4.73
CA ALA A 999 9.43 5.16 -3.75
C ALA A 999 8.75 3.79 -3.94
N LEU A 1000 9.30 2.78 -3.27
CA LEU A 1000 8.77 1.43 -3.12
C LEU A 1000 7.83 1.36 -1.90
N GLU A 1001 6.56 0.99 -2.10
CA GLU A 1001 5.53 0.91 -1.05
C GLU A 1001 5.52 -0.47 -0.36
N LEU A 1002 6.61 -0.82 0.31
CA LEU A 1002 6.69 -2.04 1.09
C LEU A 1002 5.66 -2.06 2.24
N PRO A 1003 5.08 -3.22 2.57
CA PRO A 1003 4.18 -3.36 3.70
C PRO A 1003 4.98 -3.31 5.01
N THR A 1004 4.91 -2.16 5.69
CA THR A 1004 5.57 -1.97 6.98
C THR A 1004 4.68 -2.46 8.13
N ASP A 1005 5.33 -2.99 9.17
CA ASP A 1005 4.67 -3.39 10.43
C ASP A 1005 4.31 -2.17 11.28
N ARG A 1006 5.03 -1.05 11.07
CA ARG A 1006 4.85 0.22 11.79
C ARG A 1006 4.70 1.38 10.79
N PRO A 1007 3.99 2.46 11.14
CA PRO A 1007 3.97 3.68 10.33
C PRO A 1007 5.37 4.30 10.26
N ARG A 1008 5.75 4.85 9.11
CA ARG A 1008 7.06 5.50 8.94
C ARG A 1008 7.17 6.75 9.82
N PRO A 1009 8.19 6.87 10.68
CA PRO A 1009 8.39 8.08 11.47
C PRO A 1009 8.85 9.25 10.57
N PRO A 1010 8.56 10.51 10.94
CA PRO A 1010 9.01 11.69 10.17
C PRO A 1010 10.54 11.88 10.19
N VAL A 1011 11.21 11.31 11.20
CA VAL A 1011 12.68 11.31 11.36
C VAL A 1011 13.14 9.86 11.50
N GLN A 1012 14.14 9.45 10.73
CA GLN A 1012 14.72 8.11 10.80
C GLN A 1012 15.65 8.00 12.01
N SER A 1013 15.51 6.95 12.83
CA SER A 1013 16.44 6.70 13.94
C SER A 1013 17.75 6.01 13.53
N ARG A 1014 17.84 5.55 12.26
CA ARG A 1014 18.93 4.71 11.70
C ARG A 1014 19.17 3.39 12.43
N ARG A 1015 18.33 2.99 13.40
CA ARG A 1015 18.47 1.72 14.15
C ARG A 1015 18.12 0.52 13.26
N GLY A 1016 19.13 -0.31 13.00
CA GLY A 1016 19.02 -1.53 12.21
C GLY A 1016 19.03 -2.80 13.06
N ALA A 1017 18.56 -3.88 12.47
CA ALA A 1017 18.77 -5.24 12.93
C ALA A 1017 18.95 -6.16 11.72
N THR A 1018 19.47 -7.37 11.95
CA THR A 1018 19.83 -8.36 10.93
C THR A 1018 19.02 -9.64 11.11
N VAL A 1019 18.75 -10.35 10.02
CA VAL A 1019 18.33 -11.76 10.03
C VAL A 1019 19.29 -12.54 9.12
N PRO A 1020 19.86 -13.68 9.56
CA PRO A 1020 20.76 -14.46 8.72
C PRO A 1020 20.06 -15.02 7.49
N VAL A 1021 20.78 -15.04 6.37
CA VAL A 1021 20.34 -15.59 5.08
C VAL A 1021 21.27 -16.72 4.70
N HIS A 1022 20.71 -17.86 4.31
CA HIS A 1022 21.47 -18.98 3.76
C HIS A 1022 20.69 -19.63 2.61
N PHE A 1023 21.34 -19.75 1.44
CA PHE A 1023 20.88 -20.57 0.33
C PHE A 1023 21.85 -21.75 0.19
N PRO A 1024 21.38 -23.01 0.26
CA PRO A 1024 22.24 -24.18 0.14
C PRO A 1024 23.04 -24.23 -1.16
N SER A 1025 24.10 -25.04 -1.18
CA SER A 1025 24.92 -25.28 -2.38
C SER A 1025 24.09 -25.76 -3.57
N GLU A 1026 23.15 -26.69 -3.40
CA GLU A 1026 22.28 -27.19 -4.47
C GLU A 1026 21.50 -26.08 -5.20
N LEU A 1027 20.88 -25.16 -4.44
CA LEU A 1027 20.19 -24.00 -5.00
C LEU A 1027 21.19 -23.02 -5.64
N THR A 1028 22.34 -22.80 -5.00
CA THR A 1028 23.41 -21.91 -5.48
C THR A 1028 23.99 -22.38 -6.83
N ASP A 1029 24.31 -23.67 -6.95
CA ASP A 1029 24.84 -24.28 -8.16
C ASP A 1029 23.81 -24.28 -9.30
N SER A 1030 22.54 -24.48 -8.96
CA SER A 1030 21.42 -24.41 -9.91
C SER A 1030 21.17 -22.98 -10.41
N LEU A 1031 21.29 -21.97 -9.52
CA LEU A 1031 21.29 -20.55 -9.88
C LEU A 1031 22.47 -20.21 -10.80
N ARG A 1032 23.70 -20.60 -10.43
CA ARG A 1032 24.92 -20.39 -11.24
C ARG A 1032 24.76 -21.01 -12.63
N SER A 1033 24.20 -22.22 -12.71
CA SER A 1033 23.92 -22.92 -13.96
C SER A 1033 22.85 -22.23 -14.82
N LEU A 1034 21.84 -21.60 -14.22
CA LEU A 1034 20.86 -20.79 -14.95
C LEU A 1034 21.48 -19.49 -15.46
N ALA A 1035 22.21 -18.77 -14.61
CA ALA A 1035 22.89 -17.53 -14.97
C ALA A 1035 23.84 -17.72 -16.16
N GLN A 1036 24.71 -18.73 -16.10
CA GLN A 1036 25.63 -19.11 -17.19
C GLN A 1036 24.90 -19.38 -18.52
N ARG A 1037 23.76 -20.09 -18.49
CA ARG A 1037 22.98 -20.42 -19.71
C ARG A 1037 22.33 -19.19 -20.35
N GLU A 1038 21.95 -18.18 -19.57
CA GLU A 1038 21.40 -16.91 -20.08
C GLU A 1038 22.47 -15.82 -20.28
N GLY A 1039 23.74 -16.14 -20.05
CA GLY A 1039 24.86 -15.18 -20.09
C GLY A 1039 24.74 -14.06 -19.05
N ALA A 1040 24.03 -14.31 -17.95
CA ALA A 1040 23.95 -13.46 -16.78
C ALA A 1040 24.97 -13.92 -15.71
N THR A 1041 25.05 -13.16 -14.61
CA THR A 1041 25.87 -13.44 -13.42
C THR A 1041 24.99 -13.49 -12.19
#